data_AF-A0A6C1NL23-F1
#
_entry.id   AF-A0A6C1NL23-F1
#
_cell.length_a   1.000
_cell.length_b   1.000
_cell.length_c   1.000
_cell.angle_alpha   90.00
_cell.angle_beta   90.00
_cell.angle_gamma   90.00
#
_symmetry.space_group_name_H-M   'P 1'
#
loop_
_entity.id
_entity.type
_entity.pdbx_description
1 polymer ?
#
loop_
_entity_poly.entity_id
_entity_poly.type
_entity_poly.pdbx_seq_one_letter_code
_entity_poly.pdbx_strand_id
1 'polypeptide(L)'
;MARANPHWGELEIWARVLGISAAPNGDIWLVGFSGHHRADRIDGDWAVGTLPLVDVWMGPTRGASIGMMGFFDDSAGLAAGGSLLDRGREMVQVMRTLDGGETWQEVDVGFGRTAQAMSLTSEGHGWVSVPPAGSLTERGPIQVYRTTDHGRGWTPLYEPPPTSSAHVALHAESALSGYVAERSGGIYRTTDGGWSWEEVPAPSSQEGYGGNGIIQTFLVFGDWLVVRQDGRVFASPRDSVAWAPIPGLEAAIVTTTPSGTRLFAVTEDRRVHELGPDLASVWTSDRAIRAPLMAWGASEDGFLAIDADRRLYHLGPERSVEAFALTSGPNRASLRGVGQAEGDLWGFSERALYTSPDEGVTWLRVPHGESTIAGLQALGRDEALIWDGRGANVLVDRASGTAMPVEDLEGLDVVGVVEHHGTWYAHGGLQHESARRVDVARTFTGGEFRGSRDFGFVYRSDDAGLSWSRVDHWEEGGVMGLFVHEGGELTLQSYTGSIRRVRPTAEGYEAETLLLAHSDNRDEVPYVEMESTLYFSDLETGVIAGAIHYRGHFHFRTRDGGRSWEVVEEDEVPFRTPVVRWGDGHLSLDEERILYLRDGSVEELADLSRFRVDDLALGLRGLTVTPEGHILVMATTNGRADAVLRLDPESGQVAVLN
;
A
#
# COMPACT_ATOMS: atom_id res chain seq x y z
N MET A 1 9.54 20.53 -3.32
CA MET A 1 9.70 19.62 -2.17
C MET A 1 9.41 20.41 -0.90
N ALA A 2 8.20 20.26 -0.35
CA ALA A 2 7.97 20.67 1.03
C ALA A 2 8.89 19.78 1.90
N ARG A 3 9.77 20.39 2.70
CA ARG A 3 10.58 19.61 3.65
C ARG A 3 9.59 19.00 4.64
N ALA A 4 9.42 17.69 4.57
CA ALA A 4 8.57 16.98 5.50
C ALA A 4 9.03 17.28 6.94
N ASN A 5 8.08 17.55 7.83
CA ASN A 5 8.39 17.88 9.21
C ASN A 5 9.03 16.65 9.90
N PRO A 6 10.21 16.78 10.54
CA PRO A 6 10.86 15.66 11.22
C PRO A 6 10.05 15.08 12.39
N HIS A 7 9.00 15.78 12.83
CA HIS A 7 8.09 15.29 13.87
C HIS A 7 6.93 14.45 13.34
N TRP A 8 6.74 14.35 12.02
CA TRP A 8 5.64 13.56 11.46
C TRP A 8 6.10 12.12 11.19
N GLY A 9 5.33 11.12 11.60
CA GLY A 9 5.51 9.72 11.20
C GLY A 9 4.71 9.35 9.95
N GLU A 10 4.96 8.16 9.39
CA GLU A 10 4.10 7.59 8.35
C GLU A 10 2.72 7.31 8.92
N LEU A 11 1.66 7.75 8.23
CA LEU A 11 0.30 7.35 8.55
C LEU A 11 -0.06 6.11 7.73
N GLU A 12 -0.25 4.97 8.40
CA GLU A 12 -0.55 3.72 7.74
C GLU A 12 -2.02 3.65 7.27
N ILE A 13 -2.23 3.71 5.94
CA ILE A 13 -3.53 3.47 5.31
C ILE A 13 -3.63 2.00 4.92
N TRP A 14 -3.89 1.14 5.91
CA TRP A 14 -3.81 -0.32 5.81
C TRP A 14 -4.92 -0.96 4.97
N ALA A 15 -6.09 -0.34 4.89
CA ALA A 15 -7.24 -0.90 4.20
C ALA A 15 -7.48 -0.26 2.82
N ARG A 16 -8.40 -0.84 2.05
CA ARG A 16 -8.79 -0.28 0.75
C ARG A 16 -9.43 1.10 0.95
N VAL A 17 -8.90 2.11 0.25
CA VAL A 17 -9.53 3.42 0.12
C VAL A 17 -10.64 3.33 -0.92
N LEU A 18 -11.81 3.87 -0.57
CA LEU A 18 -13.01 3.88 -1.39
C LEU A 18 -13.29 5.25 -2.00
N GLY A 19 -12.80 6.33 -1.38
CA GLY A 19 -13.01 7.68 -1.88
C GLY A 19 -11.97 8.67 -1.37
N ILE A 20 -11.78 9.73 -2.15
CA ILE A 20 -11.10 10.96 -1.77
C ILE A 20 -12.01 12.13 -2.14
N SER A 21 -12.21 13.06 -1.22
CA SER A 21 -13.03 14.25 -1.45
C SER A 21 -12.44 15.48 -0.78
N ALA A 22 -12.83 16.66 -1.24
CA ALA A 22 -12.50 17.92 -0.61
C ALA A 22 -13.78 18.56 -0.05
N ALA A 23 -13.68 19.10 1.16
CA ALA A 23 -14.66 20.02 1.70
C ALA A 23 -14.45 21.42 1.08
N PRO A 24 -15.48 22.29 1.04
CA PRO A 24 -15.37 23.62 0.45
C PRO A 24 -14.31 24.51 1.13
N ASN A 25 -13.99 24.23 2.39
CA ASN A 25 -12.92 24.91 3.13
C ASN A 25 -11.50 24.50 2.70
N GLY A 26 -11.37 23.53 1.78
CA GLY A 26 -10.11 23.01 1.26
C GLY A 26 -9.61 21.72 1.95
N ASP A 27 -10.24 21.29 3.04
CA ASP A 27 -9.83 20.08 3.74
C ASP A 27 -10.08 18.84 2.88
N ILE A 28 -9.12 17.92 2.91
CA ILE A 28 -9.11 16.71 2.11
C ILE A 28 -9.42 15.53 3.01
N TRP A 29 -10.31 14.66 2.53
CA TRP A 29 -10.80 13.50 3.24
C TRP A 29 -10.55 12.23 2.45
N LEU A 30 -9.96 11.23 3.09
CA LEU A 30 -9.85 9.86 2.60
C LEU A 30 -10.83 8.98 3.37
N VAL A 31 -11.57 8.14 2.67
CA VAL A 31 -12.53 7.21 3.29
C VAL A 31 -12.34 5.79 2.79
N GLY A 32 -12.57 4.81 3.66
CA GLY A 32 -12.49 3.40 3.28
C GLY A 32 -12.77 2.44 4.42
N PHE A 33 -12.17 1.25 4.34
CA PHE A 33 -12.32 0.18 5.35
C PHE A 33 -11.51 0.41 6.63
N SER A 34 -10.63 1.42 6.65
CA SER A 34 -9.84 1.83 7.81
C SER A 34 -10.45 3.05 8.52
N GLY A 35 -11.70 3.41 8.21
CA GLY A 35 -12.33 4.64 8.67
C GLY A 35 -12.05 5.81 7.73
N HIS A 36 -11.82 7.00 8.30
CA HIS A 36 -11.52 8.21 7.54
C HIS A 36 -10.25 8.91 8.02
N HIS A 37 -9.63 9.66 7.12
CA HIS A 37 -8.45 10.48 7.40
C HIS A 37 -8.67 11.87 6.83
N ARG A 38 -8.20 12.90 7.53
CA ARG A 38 -8.36 14.31 7.14
C ARG A 38 -7.01 15.03 7.15
N ALA A 39 -6.78 15.91 6.19
CA ALA A 39 -5.69 16.89 6.22
C ALA A 39 -6.13 18.21 5.56
N ASP A 40 -5.48 19.32 5.92
CA ASP A 40 -5.70 20.63 5.26
C ASP A 40 -5.12 20.66 3.83
N ARG A 41 -4.20 19.74 3.51
CA ARG A 41 -3.53 19.60 2.22
C ARG A 41 -2.95 18.19 2.05
N ILE A 42 -2.69 17.77 0.80
CA ILE A 42 -2.14 16.44 0.48
C ILE A 42 -0.80 16.14 1.18
N ASP A 43 0.08 17.14 1.23
CA ASP A 43 1.41 17.12 1.87
C ASP A 43 1.41 17.63 3.32
N GLY A 44 0.24 17.60 3.97
CA GLY A 44 0.01 18.13 5.31
C GLY A 44 0.11 17.07 6.39
N ASP A 45 -0.35 17.46 7.58
CA ASP A 45 -0.51 16.57 8.72
C ASP A 45 -1.86 15.87 8.64
N TRP A 46 -1.84 14.56 8.43
CA TRP A 46 -3.03 13.74 8.34
C TRP A 46 -3.44 13.26 9.73
N ALA A 47 -4.70 13.54 10.09
CA ALA A 47 -5.33 13.02 11.29
C ALA A 47 -6.19 11.79 10.96
N VAL A 48 -6.13 10.77 11.82
CA VAL A 48 -7.10 9.67 11.81
C VAL A 48 -8.36 10.14 12.52
N GLY A 49 -9.51 9.95 11.88
CA GLY A 49 -10.79 10.13 12.54
C GLY A 49 -11.59 8.83 12.56
N THR A 50 -12.31 8.61 13.66
CA THR A 50 -13.29 7.54 13.77
C THR A 50 -14.68 8.15 13.68
N LEU A 51 -15.49 7.65 12.75
CA LEU A 51 -16.93 7.85 12.89
C LEU A 51 -17.39 6.90 13.99
N PRO A 52 -18.36 7.28 14.85
CA PRO A 52 -18.97 6.38 15.81
C PRO A 52 -19.91 5.39 15.09
N LEU A 53 -19.35 4.63 14.15
CA LEU A 53 -20.01 3.50 13.53
C LEU A 53 -19.99 2.34 14.53
N VAL A 54 -20.93 1.40 14.42
CA VAL A 54 -20.91 0.20 15.29
C VAL A 54 -19.61 -0.57 15.03
N ASP A 55 -18.64 -0.39 15.94
CA ASP A 55 -17.35 -1.04 15.96
C ASP A 55 -17.51 -2.53 16.24
N VAL A 56 -17.58 -3.32 15.17
CA VAL A 56 -17.28 -4.75 15.25
C VAL A 56 -16.04 -4.97 14.43
N TRP A 57 -14.88 -4.90 15.09
CA TRP A 57 -13.62 -5.26 14.47
C TRP A 57 -13.65 -6.77 14.17
N MET A 58 -13.69 -7.15 12.89
CA MET A 58 -13.64 -8.55 12.43
C MET A 58 -12.43 -8.85 11.54
N GLY A 59 -11.35 -8.08 11.70
CA GLY A 59 -10.12 -8.20 10.92
C GLY A 59 -10.06 -7.30 9.68
N PRO A 60 -8.96 -7.38 8.89
CA PRO A 60 -8.58 -6.38 7.88
C PRO A 60 -9.53 -6.23 6.68
N THR A 61 -10.46 -7.16 6.49
CA THR A 61 -11.39 -7.19 5.35
C THR A 61 -12.87 -7.20 5.76
N ARG A 62 -13.19 -7.13 7.07
CA ARG A 62 -14.56 -7.31 7.59
C ARG A 62 -15.00 -6.27 8.63
N GLY A 63 -14.34 -5.12 8.70
CA GLY A 63 -14.74 -3.99 9.55
C GLY A 63 -15.77 -3.06 8.90
N ALA A 64 -16.29 -2.11 9.69
CA ALA A 64 -17.12 -1.00 9.19
C ALA A 64 -16.36 -0.20 8.12
N SER A 65 -17.04 0.16 7.04
CA SER A 65 -16.47 0.90 5.91
C SER A 65 -17.21 2.20 5.69
N ILE A 66 -16.48 3.25 5.31
CA ILE A 66 -17.06 4.50 4.82
C ILE A 66 -16.91 4.49 3.31
N GLY A 67 -18.03 4.31 2.62
CA GLY A 67 -18.04 4.22 1.15
C GLY A 67 -18.08 5.60 0.50
N MET A 68 -18.60 6.59 1.19
CA MET A 68 -18.90 7.88 0.59
C MET A 68 -18.90 9.01 1.62
N MET A 69 -18.37 10.17 1.24
CA MET A 69 -18.35 11.37 2.06
C MET A 69 -18.42 12.61 1.16
N GLY A 70 -19.22 13.59 1.56
CA GLY A 70 -19.34 14.86 0.88
C GLY A 70 -19.84 15.95 1.82
N PHE A 71 -19.68 17.20 1.40
CA PHE A 71 -20.03 18.38 2.18
C PHE A 71 -21.05 19.23 1.42
N PHE A 72 -22.03 19.78 2.14
CA PHE A 72 -22.87 20.86 1.63
C PHE A 72 -22.08 22.16 1.64
N ASP A 73 -21.44 22.47 2.77
CA ASP A 73 -20.68 23.69 3.02
C ASP A 73 -19.50 23.42 3.97
N ASP A 74 -18.80 24.47 4.41
CA ASP A 74 -17.65 24.40 5.32
C ASP A 74 -17.96 23.74 6.68
N SER A 75 -19.23 23.65 7.05
CA SER A 75 -19.70 23.14 8.34
C SER A 75 -20.50 21.84 8.20
N ALA A 76 -21.40 21.76 7.23
CA ALA A 76 -22.35 20.67 7.10
C ALA A 76 -21.90 19.63 6.07
N GLY A 77 -21.87 18.36 6.47
CA GLY A 77 -21.50 17.26 5.59
C GLY A 77 -22.12 15.93 5.98
N LEU A 78 -22.00 14.96 5.08
CA LEU A 78 -22.52 13.61 5.21
C LEU A 78 -21.43 12.59 4.93
N ALA A 79 -21.43 11.53 5.72
CA ALA A 79 -20.65 10.33 5.47
C ALA A 79 -21.58 9.12 5.55
N ALA A 80 -21.49 8.22 4.57
CA ALA A 80 -22.30 7.02 4.52
C ALA A 80 -21.40 5.79 4.50
N GLY A 81 -21.74 4.83 5.35
CA GLY A 81 -20.95 3.63 5.56
C GLY A 81 -21.78 2.43 5.98
N GLY A 82 -21.16 1.25 5.88
CA GLY A 82 -21.79 -0.02 6.25
C GLY A 82 -20.86 -0.87 7.11
N SER A 83 -21.44 -1.57 8.08
CA SER A 83 -20.78 -2.63 8.85
C SER A 83 -21.41 -3.97 8.51
N LEU A 84 -20.59 -4.92 8.08
CA LEU A 84 -21.01 -6.31 7.96
C LEU A 84 -21.07 -6.85 9.39
N LEU A 85 -22.25 -7.22 9.92
CA LEU A 85 -22.32 -7.96 11.18
C LEU A 85 -22.25 -9.45 10.92
N ASP A 86 -21.65 -10.19 11.85
CA ASP A 86 -21.75 -11.64 11.90
C ASP A 86 -23.24 -12.02 11.98
N ARG A 87 -23.70 -12.92 11.09
CA ARG A 87 -25.11 -13.23 10.73
C ARG A 87 -25.76 -12.44 9.57
N GLY A 88 -24.98 -11.73 8.77
CA GLY A 88 -25.42 -11.28 7.43
C GLY A 88 -26.44 -10.14 7.43
N ARG A 89 -26.48 -9.32 8.49
CA ARG A 89 -27.20 -8.04 8.49
C ARG A 89 -26.19 -6.91 8.29
N GLU A 90 -26.28 -6.22 7.16
CA GLU A 90 -25.60 -4.93 6.97
C GLU A 90 -26.30 -3.89 7.85
N MET A 91 -25.55 -3.31 8.79
CA MET A 91 -25.96 -2.06 9.43
C MET A 91 -25.42 -0.93 8.58
N VAL A 92 -26.30 -0.02 8.20
CA VAL A 92 -25.94 1.15 7.40
C VAL A 92 -26.19 2.36 8.26
N GLN A 93 -25.16 3.19 8.36
CA GLN A 93 -25.23 4.43 9.12
C GLN A 93 -24.88 5.57 8.18
N VAL A 94 -25.75 6.58 8.20
CA VAL A 94 -25.48 7.88 7.63
C VAL A 94 -25.17 8.80 8.78
N MET A 95 -23.98 9.37 8.73
CA MET A 95 -23.45 10.29 9.70
C MET A 95 -23.51 11.69 9.12
N ARG A 96 -23.81 12.67 9.98
CA ARG A 96 -23.85 14.08 9.64
C ARG A 96 -22.94 14.87 10.55
N THR A 97 -22.21 15.82 9.98
CA THR A 97 -21.46 16.85 10.70
C THR A 97 -22.10 18.22 10.51
N LEU A 98 -21.86 19.11 11.47
CA LEU A 98 -22.24 20.54 11.46
C LEU A 98 -21.08 21.45 11.89
N ASP A 99 -19.87 20.89 11.98
CA ASP A 99 -18.65 21.54 12.46
C ASP A 99 -17.44 21.18 11.57
N GLY A 100 -17.69 20.93 10.29
CA GLY A 100 -16.62 20.67 9.31
C GLY A 100 -15.93 19.31 9.54
N GLY A 101 -16.66 18.36 10.11
CA GLY A 101 -16.19 17.00 10.37
C GLY A 101 -15.40 16.83 11.67
N GLU A 102 -15.40 17.81 12.57
CA GLU A 102 -14.85 17.65 13.93
C GLU A 102 -15.68 16.65 14.74
N THR A 103 -17.00 16.73 14.64
CA THR A 103 -17.93 15.75 15.23
C THR A 103 -18.96 15.25 14.22
N TRP A 104 -19.37 14.00 14.41
CA TRP A 104 -20.31 13.31 13.55
C TRP A 104 -21.43 12.67 14.38
N GLN A 105 -22.66 12.88 13.94
CA GLN A 105 -23.87 12.36 14.59
C GLN A 105 -24.64 11.47 13.62
N GLU A 106 -25.12 10.33 14.12
CA GLU A 106 -25.98 9.45 13.33
C GLU A 106 -27.31 10.16 13.04
N VAL A 107 -27.75 10.08 11.79
CA VAL A 107 -29.06 10.59 11.37
C VAL A 107 -29.90 9.41 10.89
N ASP A 108 -31.10 9.29 11.45
CA ASP A 108 -32.10 8.38 10.89
C ASP A 108 -32.61 8.96 9.57
N VAL A 109 -32.07 8.40 8.49
CA VAL A 109 -32.39 8.79 7.13
C VAL A 109 -33.65 8.10 6.60
N GLY A 110 -34.27 7.21 7.39
CA GLY A 110 -35.50 6.51 7.02
C GLY A 110 -35.34 5.44 5.93
N PHE A 111 -34.12 5.22 5.43
CA PHE A 111 -33.76 4.14 4.51
C PHE A 111 -32.72 3.20 5.15
N GLY A 112 -33.04 1.90 5.28
CA GLY A 112 -32.22 0.93 6.03
C GLY A 112 -31.09 0.25 5.23
N ARG A 113 -30.48 0.97 4.26
CA ARG A 113 -29.52 0.42 3.27
C ARG A 113 -28.49 1.47 2.81
N THR A 114 -27.33 1.00 2.32
CA THR A 114 -26.16 1.83 1.96
C THR A 114 -26.47 2.66 0.74
N ALA A 115 -26.17 3.95 0.82
CA ALA A 115 -26.26 4.84 -0.32
C ALA A 115 -25.26 4.41 -1.42
N GLN A 116 -25.72 4.31 -2.67
CA GLN A 116 -24.89 3.95 -3.83
C GLN A 116 -24.26 5.17 -4.51
N ALA A 117 -24.98 6.29 -4.52
CA ALA A 117 -24.51 7.56 -5.04
C ALA A 117 -25.09 8.71 -4.20
N MET A 118 -24.40 9.84 -4.19
CA MET A 118 -24.81 11.07 -3.52
C MET A 118 -24.39 12.29 -4.32
N SER A 119 -25.24 13.31 -4.28
CA SER A 119 -24.95 14.65 -4.77
C SER A 119 -25.39 15.64 -3.72
N LEU A 120 -24.51 16.57 -3.36
CA LEU A 120 -24.78 17.63 -2.39
C LEU A 120 -24.54 18.99 -3.05
N THR A 121 -25.25 20.01 -2.58
CA THR A 121 -25.15 21.38 -3.05
C THR A 121 -24.94 22.32 -1.88
N SER A 122 -24.32 23.48 -2.13
CA SER A 122 -24.10 24.51 -1.12
C SER A 122 -25.37 25.17 -0.59
N GLU A 123 -26.52 24.98 -1.25
CA GLU A 123 -27.82 25.45 -0.78
C GLU A 123 -28.46 24.50 0.26
N GLY A 124 -27.76 23.42 0.63
CA GLY A 124 -28.27 22.42 1.58
C GLY A 124 -29.23 21.41 0.95
N HIS A 125 -29.27 21.35 -0.38
CA HIS A 125 -29.99 20.31 -1.12
C HIS A 125 -29.07 19.13 -1.37
N GLY A 126 -29.61 17.91 -1.25
CA GLY A 126 -28.83 16.70 -1.49
C GLY A 126 -29.70 15.53 -1.88
N TRP A 127 -29.20 14.67 -2.77
CA TRP A 127 -29.87 13.47 -3.24
C TRP A 127 -29.01 12.25 -2.92
N VAL A 128 -29.65 11.14 -2.55
CA VAL A 128 -29.00 9.85 -2.29
C VAL A 128 -29.81 8.73 -2.92
N SER A 129 -29.13 7.74 -3.51
CA SER A 129 -29.76 6.56 -4.08
C SER A 129 -29.51 5.36 -3.18
N VAL A 130 -30.55 4.57 -2.92
CA VAL A 130 -30.48 3.43 -2.01
C VAL A 130 -31.13 2.22 -2.65
N PRO A 131 -30.53 1.02 -2.53
CA PRO A 131 -31.12 -0.19 -3.07
C PRO A 131 -32.46 -0.50 -2.36
N PRO A 132 -33.37 -1.24 -3.02
CA PRO A 132 -34.67 -1.60 -2.44
C PRO A 132 -34.54 -2.32 -1.09
N ALA A 133 -35.52 -2.10 -0.20
CA ALA A 133 -35.60 -2.79 1.08
C ALA A 133 -35.87 -4.30 0.86
N GLY A 134 -34.94 -5.17 1.31
CA GLY A 134 -35.01 -6.63 1.06
C GLY A 134 -33.65 -7.31 1.04
N SER A 135 -33.59 -8.66 1.08
CA SER A 135 -32.33 -9.45 0.96
C SER A 135 -31.42 -8.93 -0.17
N LEU A 136 -30.10 -9.16 -0.13
CA LEU A 136 -29.17 -8.89 -1.26
C LEU A 136 -29.61 -9.58 -2.59
N THR A 137 -30.59 -10.48 -2.51
CA THR A 137 -31.20 -11.19 -3.64
C THR A 137 -32.53 -10.60 -4.11
N GLU A 138 -33.11 -9.64 -3.40
CA GLU A 138 -34.37 -9.00 -3.79
C GLU A 138 -34.13 -7.97 -4.89
N ARG A 139 -34.73 -8.22 -6.05
CA ARG A 139 -34.71 -7.32 -7.19
C ARG A 139 -35.91 -6.38 -7.08
N GLY A 140 -35.64 -5.12 -6.75
CA GLY A 140 -36.63 -4.04 -6.71
C GLY A 140 -36.00 -2.74 -7.23
N PRO A 141 -36.80 -1.70 -7.47
CA PRO A 141 -36.27 -0.45 -7.98
C PRO A 141 -35.41 0.27 -6.93
N ILE A 142 -34.33 0.89 -7.40
CA ILE A 142 -33.49 1.75 -6.55
C ILE A 142 -34.30 2.99 -6.19
N GLN A 143 -34.37 3.29 -4.91
CA GLN A 143 -35.08 4.45 -4.40
C GLN A 143 -34.14 5.64 -4.36
N VAL A 144 -34.64 6.82 -4.71
CA VAL A 144 -33.90 8.07 -4.57
C VAL A 144 -34.58 8.91 -3.49
N TYR A 145 -33.79 9.39 -2.56
CA TYR A 145 -34.22 10.28 -1.48
C TYR A 145 -33.58 11.65 -1.67
N ARG A 146 -34.32 12.68 -1.27
CA ARG A 146 -33.88 14.07 -1.30
C ARG A 146 -33.96 14.70 0.08
N THR A 147 -33.01 15.57 0.38
CA THR A 147 -33.03 16.54 1.47
C THR A 147 -33.00 17.96 0.93
N THR A 148 -33.55 18.91 1.69
CA THR A 148 -33.41 20.35 1.46
C THR A 148 -33.01 21.11 2.73
N ASP A 149 -32.57 20.38 3.76
CA ASP A 149 -32.27 20.91 5.09
C ASP A 149 -30.91 20.39 5.60
N HIS A 150 -29.94 20.31 4.67
CA HIS A 150 -28.57 19.84 4.93
C HIS A 150 -28.54 18.43 5.53
N GLY A 151 -29.42 17.54 5.06
CA GLY A 151 -29.49 16.14 5.48
C GLY A 151 -30.16 15.91 6.82
N ARG A 152 -30.89 16.88 7.39
CA ARG A 152 -31.64 16.70 8.64
C ARG A 152 -32.88 15.82 8.43
N GLY A 153 -33.53 15.91 7.27
CA GLY A 153 -34.66 15.10 6.87
C GLY A 153 -34.57 14.66 5.42
N TRP A 154 -35.12 13.48 5.13
CA TRP A 154 -35.13 12.87 3.81
C TRP A 154 -36.54 12.50 3.38
N THR A 155 -36.88 12.84 2.14
CA THR A 155 -38.16 12.49 1.52
C THR A 155 -37.90 11.65 0.26
N PRO A 156 -38.60 10.52 0.07
CA PRO A 156 -38.47 9.74 -1.15
C PRO A 156 -39.01 10.53 -2.35
N LEU A 157 -38.39 10.35 -3.51
CA LEU A 157 -38.95 10.81 -4.78
C LEU A 157 -40.08 9.84 -5.19
N TYR A 158 -41.27 10.38 -5.50
CA TYR A 158 -42.52 9.61 -5.59
C TYR A 158 -42.56 8.62 -6.77
N GLU A 159 -41.83 8.92 -7.85
CA GLU A 159 -41.61 8.02 -8.98
C GLU A 159 -40.11 8.04 -9.31
N PRO A 160 -39.25 7.21 -8.69
CA PRO A 160 -37.89 7.05 -9.21
C PRO A 160 -38.00 6.55 -10.67
N PRO A 161 -37.02 6.84 -11.55
CA PRO A 161 -37.05 6.25 -12.89
C PRO A 161 -37.24 4.72 -12.76
N PRO A 162 -38.08 4.09 -13.61
CA PRO A 162 -38.56 2.72 -13.40
C PRO A 162 -37.44 1.71 -13.67
N THR A 163 -36.50 1.57 -12.74
CA THR A 163 -35.21 0.96 -13.08
C THR A 163 -34.83 -0.13 -12.10
N SER A 164 -34.07 -1.12 -12.60
CA SER A 164 -33.63 -2.29 -11.84
C SER A 164 -32.10 -2.39 -11.77
N SER A 165 -31.41 -1.30 -12.11
CA SER A 165 -29.96 -1.21 -12.31
C SER A 165 -29.34 -0.21 -11.35
N ALA A 166 -28.07 -0.43 -10.98
CA ALA A 166 -27.31 0.46 -10.10
C ALA A 166 -27.24 1.89 -10.66
N HIS A 167 -27.52 2.89 -9.81
CA HIS A 167 -27.26 4.29 -10.12
C HIS A 167 -25.77 4.57 -10.01
N VAL A 168 -25.18 5.12 -11.08
CA VAL A 168 -23.75 5.43 -11.17
C VAL A 168 -23.47 6.88 -10.79
N ALA A 169 -24.45 7.77 -10.98
CA ALA A 169 -24.37 9.15 -10.53
C ALA A 169 -25.74 9.71 -10.20
N LEU A 170 -25.75 10.62 -9.23
CA LEU A 170 -26.82 11.60 -9.01
C LEU A 170 -26.20 12.97 -9.24
N HIS A 171 -26.98 13.90 -9.79
CA HIS A 171 -26.60 15.30 -9.86
C HIS A 171 -27.78 16.17 -9.47
N ALA A 172 -27.77 16.66 -8.24
CA ALA A 172 -28.76 17.61 -7.73
C ALA A 172 -28.35 19.02 -8.14
N GLU A 173 -29.19 19.71 -8.90
CA GLU A 173 -28.96 21.12 -9.25
C GLU A 173 -29.70 22.06 -8.30
N SER A 174 -30.86 21.62 -7.83
CA SER A 174 -31.68 22.33 -6.87
C SER A 174 -32.55 21.34 -6.11
N ALA A 175 -33.45 21.86 -5.27
CA ALA A 175 -34.53 21.07 -4.72
C ALA A 175 -35.40 20.39 -5.80
N LEU A 176 -35.59 21.01 -6.97
CA LEU A 176 -36.57 20.55 -7.96
C LEU A 176 -35.95 19.94 -9.21
N SER A 177 -34.69 20.22 -9.50
CA SER A 177 -34.05 19.80 -10.75
C SER A 177 -32.78 18.99 -10.52
N GLY A 178 -32.56 18.02 -11.40
CA GLY A 178 -31.37 17.19 -11.37
C GLY A 178 -31.44 16.02 -12.33
N TYR A 179 -30.39 15.21 -12.29
CA TYR A 179 -30.18 14.07 -13.16
C TYR A 179 -29.91 12.79 -12.35
N VAL A 180 -30.33 11.66 -12.91
CA VAL A 180 -29.99 10.31 -12.47
C VAL A 180 -29.40 9.57 -13.66
N ALA A 181 -28.24 8.96 -13.48
CA ALA A 181 -27.60 8.14 -14.51
C ALA A 181 -27.36 6.72 -14.02
N GLU A 182 -27.60 5.76 -14.91
CA GLU A 182 -27.62 4.35 -14.57
C GLU A 182 -26.53 3.58 -15.26
N ARG A 183 -26.06 2.53 -14.59
CA ARG A 183 -25.03 1.65 -15.16
C ARG A 183 -25.48 0.96 -16.44
N SER A 184 -26.77 0.75 -16.64
CA SER A 184 -27.34 0.11 -17.84
C SER A 184 -27.55 1.06 -19.02
N GLY A 185 -27.19 2.35 -18.88
CA GLY A 185 -27.26 3.32 -19.97
C GLY A 185 -28.44 4.29 -19.91
N GLY A 186 -29.30 4.20 -18.89
CA GLY A 186 -30.38 5.17 -18.68
C GLY A 186 -29.84 6.49 -18.14
N ILE A 187 -30.31 7.62 -18.68
CA ILE A 187 -30.09 8.96 -18.13
C ILE A 187 -31.46 9.62 -18.03
N TYR A 188 -31.80 10.15 -16.86
CA TYR A 188 -33.09 10.74 -16.59
C TYR A 188 -32.92 12.12 -15.96
N ARG A 189 -33.77 13.06 -16.38
CA ARG A 189 -33.82 14.42 -15.85
C ARG A 189 -35.18 14.67 -15.21
N THR A 190 -35.19 15.38 -14.08
CA THR A 190 -36.41 15.95 -13.51
C THR A 190 -36.26 17.45 -13.37
N THR A 191 -37.38 18.17 -13.41
CA THR A 191 -37.47 19.62 -13.17
C THR A 191 -38.57 19.98 -12.17
N ASP A 192 -39.26 18.99 -11.60
CA ASP A 192 -40.38 19.18 -10.68
C ASP A 192 -40.13 18.57 -9.30
N GLY A 193 -38.93 18.06 -9.03
CA GLY A 193 -38.54 17.45 -7.78
C GLY A 193 -38.84 15.95 -7.74
N GLY A 194 -38.69 15.26 -8.87
CA GLY A 194 -38.87 13.82 -9.00
C GLY A 194 -40.32 13.36 -9.04
N TRP A 195 -41.25 14.25 -9.41
CA TRP A 195 -42.65 13.87 -9.69
C TRP A 195 -42.79 13.33 -11.11
N SER A 196 -41.97 13.82 -12.04
CA SER A 196 -41.83 13.25 -13.37
C SER A 196 -40.37 13.25 -13.82
N TRP A 197 -40.05 12.30 -14.71
CA TRP A 197 -38.73 12.13 -15.29
C TRP A 197 -38.81 12.09 -16.81
N GLU A 198 -37.94 12.85 -17.45
CA GLU A 198 -37.69 12.81 -18.88
C GLU A 198 -36.42 12.00 -19.15
N GLU A 199 -36.51 11.02 -20.05
CA GLU A 199 -35.35 10.27 -20.50
C GLU A 199 -34.47 11.14 -21.40
N VAL A 200 -33.20 11.26 -21.05
CA VAL A 200 -32.16 11.89 -21.86
C VAL A 200 -31.51 10.79 -22.71
N PRO A 201 -31.58 10.85 -24.05
CA PRO A 201 -30.93 9.84 -24.90
C PRO A 201 -29.45 9.72 -24.55
N ALA A 202 -28.96 8.51 -24.26
CA ALA A 202 -27.54 8.27 -23.97
C ALA A 202 -26.70 8.20 -25.27
N PRO A 203 -25.36 8.35 -25.22
CA PRO A 203 -24.52 8.24 -26.42
C PRO A 203 -24.74 6.94 -27.21
N SER A 204 -24.88 5.80 -26.53
CA SER A 204 -25.14 4.49 -27.15
C SER A 204 -26.48 4.38 -27.90
N SER A 205 -27.42 5.29 -27.65
CA SER A 205 -28.70 5.35 -28.38
C SER A 205 -28.59 6.04 -29.74
N GLN A 206 -27.48 6.72 -30.01
CA GLN A 206 -27.22 7.36 -31.31
C GLN A 206 -26.57 6.38 -32.30
N GLU A 207 -26.93 6.52 -33.58
CA GLU A 207 -26.33 5.72 -34.64
C GLU A 207 -24.81 5.94 -34.71
N GLY A 208 -24.04 4.86 -34.67
CA GLY A 208 -22.59 4.88 -34.91
C GLY A 208 -21.68 4.75 -33.68
N TYR A 209 -22.21 4.84 -32.44
CA TYR A 209 -21.39 4.65 -31.24
C TYR A 209 -21.38 3.21 -30.69
N GLY A 210 -22.49 2.46 -30.83
CA GLY A 210 -22.57 1.03 -30.46
C GLY A 210 -22.13 0.72 -29.02
N GLY A 211 -21.92 -0.56 -28.71
CA GLY A 211 -21.37 -1.00 -27.41
C GLY A 211 -22.38 -1.73 -26.50
N ASN A 212 -22.01 -1.94 -25.24
CA ASN A 212 -22.86 -2.64 -24.26
C ASN A 212 -23.73 -1.66 -23.43
N GLY A 213 -23.56 -0.35 -23.66
CA GLY A 213 -24.38 0.72 -23.10
C GLY A 213 -24.00 1.09 -21.67
N ILE A 214 -22.90 0.58 -21.12
CA ILE A 214 -22.54 0.77 -19.72
C ILE A 214 -22.00 2.17 -19.48
N ILE A 215 -22.77 2.97 -18.74
CA ILE A 215 -22.30 4.26 -18.20
C ILE A 215 -21.45 3.98 -16.96
N GLN A 216 -20.25 4.54 -16.95
CA GLN A 216 -19.27 4.44 -15.87
C GLN A 216 -19.17 5.73 -15.06
N THR A 217 -19.51 6.87 -15.67
CA THR A 217 -19.50 8.19 -15.02
C THR A 217 -20.49 9.11 -15.74
N PHE A 218 -21.18 9.94 -14.99
CA PHE A 218 -22.00 11.06 -15.49
C PHE A 218 -21.73 12.29 -14.64
N LEU A 219 -21.48 13.42 -15.29
CA LEU A 219 -21.12 14.69 -14.66
C LEU A 219 -21.83 15.84 -15.39
N VAL A 220 -21.99 16.96 -14.70
CA VAL A 220 -22.39 18.24 -15.29
C VAL A 220 -21.24 19.22 -15.14
N PHE A 221 -20.87 19.87 -16.24
CA PHE A 221 -19.80 20.86 -16.30
C PHE A 221 -20.27 22.07 -17.10
N GLY A 222 -20.67 23.14 -16.40
CA GLY A 222 -21.29 24.30 -17.02
C GLY A 222 -22.49 23.91 -17.91
N ASP A 223 -22.41 24.26 -19.20
CA ASP A 223 -23.45 23.98 -20.19
C ASP A 223 -23.35 22.57 -20.81
N TRP A 224 -22.47 21.71 -20.29
CA TRP A 224 -22.23 20.37 -20.79
C TRP A 224 -22.71 19.28 -19.84
N LEU A 225 -23.36 18.26 -20.42
CA LEU A 225 -23.41 16.92 -19.86
C LEU A 225 -22.16 16.18 -20.32
N VAL A 226 -21.48 15.49 -19.40
CA VAL A 226 -20.29 14.68 -19.70
C VAL A 226 -20.54 13.25 -19.23
N VAL A 227 -20.35 12.28 -20.12
CA VAL A 227 -20.60 10.87 -19.85
C VAL A 227 -19.40 10.04 -20.27
N ARG A 228 -18.95 9.16 -19.37
CA ARG A 228 -18.08 8.05 -19.71
C ARG A 228 -18.94 6.82 -19.95
N GLN A 229 -19.03 6.36 -21.20
CA GLN A 229 -19.79 5.19 -21.60
C GLN A 229 -18.91 4.26 -22.43
N ASP A 230 -18.90 2.97 -22.08
CA ASP A 230 -18.14 1.92 -22.79
C ASP A 230 -16.65 2.26 -22.98
N GLY A 231 -16.05 2.92 -21.98
CA GLY A 231 -14.64 3.35 -22.01
C GLY A 231 -14.37 4.57 -22.89
N ARG A 232 -15.38 5.29 -23.37
CA ARG A 232 -15.20 6.55 -24.12
C ARG A 232 -15.88 7.71 -23.39
N VAL A 233 -15.28 8.90 -23.49
CA VAL A 233 -15.85 10.13 -22.92
C VAL A 233 -16.60 10.90 -24.00
N PHE A 234 -17.86 11.22 -23.72
CA PHE A 234 -18.74 12.02 -24.56
C PHE A 234 -19.16 13.28 -23.83
N ALA A 235 -19.42 14.34 -24.59
CA ALA A 235 -20.07 15.54 -24.09
C ALA A 235 -21.26 15.91 -24.96
N SER A 236 -22.22 16.60 -24.36
CA SER A 236 -23.43 17.06 -25.03
C SER A 236 -23.90 18.38 -24.43
N PRO A 237 -24.36 19.35 -25.23
CA PRO A 237 -25.03 20.53 -24.69
C PRO A 237 -26.28 20.10 -23.93
N ARG A 238 -26.52 20.73 -22.78
CA ARG A 238 -27.61 20.36 -21.86
C ARG A 238 -29.01 20.53 -22.45
N ASP A 239 -29.22 21.57 -23.25
CA ASP A 239 -30.54 21.94 -23.76
C ASP A 239 -30.95 21.22 -25.04
N SER A 240 -29.99 20.85 -25.88
CA SER A 240 -30.27 20.27 -27.20
C SER A 240 -29.95 18.79 -27.32
N VAL A 241 -29.21 18.23 -26.35
CA VAL A 241 -28.74 16.85 -26.29
C VAL A 241 -28.18 16.34 -27.63
N ALA A 242 -26.90 16.62 -27.88
CA ALA A 242 -26.18 16.16 -29.07
C ALA A 242 -24.81 15.63 -28.66
N TRP A 243 -24.72 14.32 -28.37
CA TRP A 243 -23.46 13.71 -27.94
C TRP A 243 -22.40 13.68 -29.02
N ALA A 244 -21.20 14.09 -28.65
CA ALA A 244 -19.99 13.92 -29.43
C ALA A 244 -18.87 13.38 -28.52
N PRO A 245 -18.02 12.47 -29.01
CA PRO A 245 -16.84 12.05 -28.27
C PRO A 245 -15.90 13.23 -28.08
N ILE A 246 -15.28 13.34 -26.90
CA ILE A 246 -14.22 14.32 -26.66
C ILE A 246 -12.92 13.73 -27.21
N PRO A 247 -12.28 14.33 -28.24
CA PRO A 247 -11.06 13.78 -28.83
C PRO A 247 -9.92 13.68 -27.82
N GLY A 248 -9.18 12.56 -27.82
CA GLY A 248 -8.02 12.36 -26.95
C GLY A 248 -8.34 11.88 -25.54
N LEU A 249 -9.63 11.71 -25.21
CA LEU A 249 -10.11 11.16 -23.94
C LEU A 249 -10.64 9.73 -24.08
N GLU A 250 -10.09 8.96 -25.01
CA GLU A 250 -10.32 7.52 -25.09
C GLU A 250 -9.85 6.86 -23.78
N ALA A 251 -10.69 6.01 -23.18
CA ALA A 251 -10.46 5.35 -21.89
C ALA A 251 -10.28 6.27 -20.67
N ALA A 252 -10.30 7.60 -20.82
CA ALA A 252 -10.00 8.53 -19.74
C ALA A 252 -10.98 8.42 -18.56
N ILE A 253 -10.47 8.63 -17.35
CA ILE A 253 -11.28 8.89 -16.16
C ILE A 253 -11.63 10.38 -16.15
N VAL A 254 -12.83 10.75 -15.74
CA VAL A 254 -13.25 12.15 -15.64
C VAL A 254 -13.85 12.45 -14.28
N THR A 255 -13.64 13.68 -13.79
CA THR A 255 -14.24 14.19 -12.55
C THR A 255 -14.39 15.70 -12.60
N THR A 256 -15.30 16.26 -11.80
CA THR A 256 -15.49 17.71 -11.66
C THR A 256 -15.24 18.16 -10.23
N THR A 257 -14.99 19.45 -10.06
CA THR A 257 -14.98 20.08 -8.73
C THR A 257 -16.35 19.95 -8.07
N PRO A 258 -16.44 20.04 -6.73
CA PRO A 258 -17.72 20.04 -6.02
C PRO A 258 -18.72 21.07 -6.56
N SER A 259 -18.23 22.25 -6.96
CA SER A 259 -19.04 23.29 -7.61
C SER A 259 -19.43 23.00 -9.07
N GLY A 260 -18.84 21.99 -9.71
CA GLY A 260 -19.05 21.68 -11.13
C GLY A 260 -18.41 22.69 -12.09
N THR A 261 -17.53 23.56 -11.60
CA THR A 261 -16.95 24.68 -12.38
C THR A 261 -15.67 24.32 -13.12
N ARG A 262 -14.98 23.24 -12.75
CA ARG A 262 -13.80 22.74 -13.45
C ARG A 262 -13.94 21.25 -13.74
N LEU A 263 -13.39 20.82 -14.88
CA LEU A 263 -13.44 19.44 -15.36
C LEU A 263 -12.02 18.92 -15.54
N PHE A 264 -11.73 17.78 -14.92
CA PHE A 264 -10.46 17.10 -15.03
C PHE A 264 -10.62 15.75 -15.72
N ALA A 265 -9.63 15.36 -16.51
CA ALA A 265 -9.55 14.07 -17.17
C ALA A 265 -8.18 13.42 -16.92
N VAL A 266 -8.15 12.10 -16.72
CA VAL A 266 -6.91 11.32 -16.63
C VAL A 266 -6.85 10.37 -17.81
N THR A 267 -5.86 10.58 -18.69
CA THR A 267 -5.65 9.83 -19.93
C THR A 267 -4.86 8.54 -19.71
N GLU A 268 -4.73 7.70 -20.74
CA GLU A 268 -4.01 6.41 -20.66
C GLU A 268 -2.52 6.57 -20.29
N ASP A 269 -1.90 7.69 -20.65
CA ASP A 269 -0.53 8.02 -20.23
C ASP A 269 -0.44 8.48 -18.77
N ARG A 270 -1.56 8.44 -18.04
CA ARG A 270 -1.74 8.81 -16.63
C ARG A 270 -1.44 10.27 -16.33
N ARG A 271 -1.51 11.15 -17.32
CA ARG A 271 -1.49 12.59 -17.10
C ARG A 271 -2.87 13.13 -16.80
N VAL A 272 -2.91 14.20 -16.01
CA VAL A 272 -4.13 14.92 -15.68
C VAL A 272 -4.26 16.10 -16.63
N HIS A 273 -5.42 16.22 -17.27
CA HIS A 273 -5.80 17.35 -18.10
C HIS A 273 -6.89 18.14 -17.39
N GLU A 274 -6.77 19.46 -17.36
CA GLU A 274 -7.91 20.34 -17.10
C GLU A 274 -8.52 20.75 -18.43
N LEU A 275 -9.84 20.64 -18.54
CA LEU A 275 -10.59 21.05 -19.73
C LEU A 275 -11.27 22.41 -19.52
N GLY A 276 -11.18 23.26 -20.54
CA GLY A 276 -11.87 24.54 -20.59
C GLY A 276 -13.35 24.40 -20.95
N PRO A 277 -14.11 25.52 -20.96
CA PRO A 277 -15.54 25.52 -21.33
C PRO A 277 -15.84 25.04 -22.74
N ASP A 278 -14.85 25.05 -23.64
CA ASP A 278 -14.91 24.50 -25.00
C ASP A 278 -14.49 23.02 -25.08
N LEU A 279 -14.25 22.40 -23.92
CA LEU A 279 -13.76 21.02 -23.74
C LEU A 279 -12.36 20.76 -24.30
N ALA A 280 -11.62 21.81 -24.66
CA ALA A 280 -10.21 21.69 -25.01
C ALA A 280 -9.34 21.63 -23.74
N SER A 281 -8.23 20.90 -23.81
CA SER A 281 -7.27 20.89 -22.69
C SER A 281 -6.62 22.27 -22.55
N VAL A 282 -6.84 22.91 -21.39
CA VAL A 282 -6.25 24.21 -21.04
C VAL A 282 -5.00 24.05 -20.16
N TRP A 283 -4.86 22.90 -19.52
CA TRP A 283 -3.68 22.53 -18.75
C TRP A 283 -3.46 21.01 -18.79
N THR A 284 -2.21 20.58 -18.68
CA THR A 284 -1.80 19.17 -18.59
C THR A 284 -0.72 19.06 -17.54
N SER A 285 -0.78 18.04 -16.69
CA SER A 285 0.24 17.79 -15.68
C SER A 285 1.59 17.47 -16.31
N ASP A 286 2.65 18.09 -15.80
CA ASP A 286 4.02 17.85 -16.29
C ASP A 286 4.48 16.39 -16.06
N ARG A 287 3.91 15.76 -15.03
CA ARG A 287 4.20 14.38 -14.62
C ARG A 287 2.97 13.49 -14.73
N ALA A 288 3.21 12.23 -15.04
CA ALA A 288 2.21 11.17 -15.00
C ALA A 288 2.10 10.60 -13.58
N ILE A 289 0.90 10.15 -13.21
CA ILE A 289 0.65 9.40 -11.98
C ILE A 289 1.40 8.07 -12.06
N ARG A 290 2.07 7.67 -10.97
CA ARG A 290 3.08 6.61 -10.98
C ARG A 290 2.51 5.20 -10.99
N ALA A 291 1.35 5.00 -10.38
CA ALA A 291 0.64 3.71 -10.34
C ALA A 291 -0.86 3.88 -10.73
N PRO A 292 -1.60 2.79 -10.97
CA PRO A 292 -3.04 2.86 -11.18
C PRO A 292 -3.78 3.56 -10.03
N LEU A 293 -4.81 4.34 -10.35
CA LEU A 293 -5.61 5.06 -9.34
C LEU A 293 -6.45 4.09 -8.49
N MET A 294 -6.42 4.29 -7.17
CA MET A 294 -7.33 3.63 -6.23
C MET A 294 -8.59 4.45 -5.99
N ALA A 295 -8.45 5.76 -5.80
CA ALA A 295 -9.55 6.71 -5.67
C ALA A 295 -9.13 8.08 -6.22
N TRP A 296 -10.11 8.85 -6.69
CA TRP A 296 -9.90 10.19 -7.24
C TRP A 296 -11.09 11.10 -6.96
N GLY A 297 -10.85 12.40 -7.07
CA GLY A 297 -11.82 13.46 -6.88
C GLY A 297 -11.22 14.79 -7.36
N ALA A 298 -11.82 15.89 -6.94
CA ALA A 298 -11.25 17.21 -7.16
C ALA A 298 -11.59 18.13 -5.97
N SER A 299 -10.67 19.05 -5.69
CA SER A 299 -10.90 20.27 -4.92
C SER A 299 -11.11 21.43 -5.90
N GLU A 300 -11.61 22.57 -5.41
CA GLU A 300 -11.78 23.75 -6.27
C GLU A 300 -10.47 24.23 -6.91
N ASP A 301 -9.32 23.91 -6.32
CA ASP A 301 -7.98 24.28 -6.77
C ASP A 301 -7.24 23.18 -7.58
N GLY A 302 -7.66 21.91 -7.55
CA GLY A 302 -7.01 20.87 -8.36
C GLY A 302 -7.63 19.47 -8.34
N PHE A 303 -7.04 18.58 -9.14
CA PHE A 303 -7.36 17.15 -9.15
C PHE A 303 -6.74 16.45 -7.94
N LEU A 304 -7.53 15.58 -7.30
CA LEU A 304 -7.11 14.82 -6.12
C LEU A 304 -7.09 13.32 -6.45
N ALA A 305 -6.05 12.63 -5.99
CA ALA A 305 -5.96 11.18 -6.18
C ALA A 305 -5.12 10.48 -5.12
N ILE A 306 -5.40 9.18 -4.97
CA ILE A 306 -4.48 8.21 -4.36
C ILE A 306 -4.27 7.03 -5.32
N ASP A 307 -3.02 6.63 -5.53
CA ASP A 307 -2.66 5.49 -6.39
C ASP A 307 -2.45 4.18 -5.61
N ALA A 308 -2.21 3.08 -6.34
CA ALA A 308 -2.02 1.75 -5.79
C ALA A 308 -0.80 1.63 -4.84
N ASP A 309 0.19 2.51 -4.99
CA ASP A 309 1.36 2.60 -4.11
C ASP A 309 1.11 3.52 -2.90
N ARG A 310 -0.16 3.94 -2.69
CA ARG A 310 -0.61 4.87 -1.64
C ARG A 310 -0.04 6.29 -1.78
N ARG A 311 0.46 6.67 -2.96
CA ARG A 311 0.86 8.06 -3.21
C ARG A 311 -0.36 8.93 -3.37
N LEU A 312 -0.32 10.08 -2.72
CA LEU A 312 -1.32 11.11 -2.76
C LEU A 312 -0.92 12.20 -3.74
N TYR A 313 -1.89 12.68 -4.51
CA TYR A 313 -1.67 13.68 -5.54
C TYR A 313 -2.67 14.83 -5.36
N HIS A 314 -2.14 16.05 -5.42
CA HIS A 314 -2.89 17.26 -5.75
C HIS A 314 -2.29 17.82 -7.05
N LEU A 315 -3.02 17.79 -8.16
CA LEU A 315 -2.51 18.19 -9.47
C LEU A 315 -3.36 19.33 -10.03
N GLY A 316 -2.75 20.50 -10.19
CA GLY A 316 -3.39 21.68 -10.77
C GLY A 316 -2.37 22.68 -11.32
N PRO A 317 -2.84 23.67 -12.11
CA PRO A 317 -1.99 24.64 -12.80
C PRO A 317 -1.19 25.54 -11.86
N GLU A 318 -1.75 25.88 -10.70
CA GLU A 318 -1.08 26.75 -9.72
C GLU A 318 -0.20 25.94 -8.75
N ARG A 319 -0.60 24.70 -8.47
CA ARG A 319 0.06 23.84 -7.49
C ARG A 319 -0.09 22.38 -7.86
N SER A 320 1.05 21.73 -8.07
CA SER A 320 1.14 20.28 -8.24
C SER A 320 2.05 19.68 -7.18
N VAL A 321 1.51 18.74 -6.40
CA VAL A 321 2.17 18.09 -5.27
C VAL A 321 1.89 16.59 -5.31
N GLU A 322 2.94 15.83 -5.06
CA GLU A 322 2.92 14.39 -4.82
C GLU A 322 3.45 14.17 -3.40
N ALA A 323 2.77 13.35 -2.61
CA ALA A 323 3.13 13.09 -1.21
C ALA A 323 2.68 11.71 -0.76
N PHE A 324 3.03 11.37 0.47
CA PHE A 324 2.43 10.25 1.21
C PHE A 324 1.77 10.80 2.48
N ALA A 325 0.83 10.05 3.04
CA ALA A 325 0.16 10.45 4.28
C ALA A 325 1.17 10.40 5.44
N LEU A 326 1.39 11.55 6.08
CA LEU A 326 2.23 11.69 7.27
C LEU A 326 1.38 12.25 8.41
N THR A 327 1.71 11.92 9.66
CA THR A 327 0.95 12.38 10.84
C THR A 327 1.85 12.83 11.99
N SER A 328 1.51 13.92 12.68
CA SER A 328 2.12 14.34 13.96
C SER A 328 1.43 13.74 15.18
N GLY A 329 0.26 13.13 14.98
CA GLY A 329 -0.53 12.53 16.05
C GLY A 329 0.17 11.31 16.65
N PRO A 330 -0.29 10.84 17.83
CA PRO A 330 0.17 9.58 18.39
C PRO A 330 -0.14 8.47 17.39
N ASN A 331 0.89 7.95 16.75
CA ASN A 331 0.79 6.82 15.83
C ASN A 331 1.83 5.78 16.22
N ARG A 332 1.44 4.50 16.21
CA ARG A 332 2.41 3.41 16.35
C ARG A 332 3.19 3.35 15.05
N ALA A 333 4.50 3.59 15.12
CA ALA A 333 5.35 3.42 13.95
C ALA A 333 5.30 1.95 13.52
N SER A 334 4.71 1.69 12.35
CA SER A 334 4.62 0.33 11.78
C SER A 334 5.97 -0.05 11.19
N LEU A 335 6.94 -0.30 12.06
CA LEU A 335 8.30 -0.63 11.67
C LEU A 335 8.31 -2.00 10.97
N ARG A 336 8.98 -2.08 9.83
CA ARG A 336 9.24 -3.30 9.07
C ARG A 336 10.60 -3.92 9.40
N GLY A 337 11.52 -3.10 9.91
CA GLY A 337 12.80 -3.56 10.43
C GLY A 337 13.42 -2.56 11.39
N VAL A 338 14.34 -3.05 12.21
CA VAL A 338 15.09 -2.28 13.22
C VAL A 338 16.55 -2.68 13.14
N GLY A 339 17.44 -1.71 13.35
CA GLY A 339 18.87 -1.89 13.59
C GLY A 339 19.30 -1.06 14.79
N GLN A 340 20.55 -1.21 15.22
CA GLN A 340 21.15 -0.35 16.25
C GLN A 340 22.59 -0.02 15.91
N ALA A 341 22.99 1.21 16.22
CA ALA A 341 24.39 1.60 16.19
C ALA A 341 24.68 2.65 17.28
N GLU A 342 25.78 2.45 18.03
CA GLU A 342 26.27 3.35 19.09
C GLU A 342 25.21 3.76 20.13
N GLY A 343 24.34 2.82 20.51
CA GLY A 343 23.27 3.01 21.49
C GLY A 343 21.92 3.46 20.92
N ASP A 344 21.87 4.01 19.69
CA ASP A 344 20.64 4.51 19.10
C ASP A 344 19.98 3.45 18.21
N LEU A 345 18.67 3.24 18.38
CA LEU A 345 17.91 2.39 17.48
C LEU A 345 17.63 3.14 16.18
N TRP A 346 17.72 2.43 15.07
CA TRP A 346 17.21 2.83 13.78
C TRP A 346 16.05 1.93 13.41
N GLY A 347 15.02 2.48 12.81
CA GLY A 347 13.83 1.73 12.43
C GLY A 347 13.29 2.29 11.15
N PHE A 348 12.70 1.45 10.32
CA PHE A 348 12.05 1.91 9.11
C PHE A 348 10.67 1.30 8.95
N SER A 349 9.74 2.08 8.43
CA SER A 349 8.54 1.60 7.78
C SER A 349 8.73 1.64 6.27
N GLU A 350 7.70 1.34 5.48
CA GLU A 350 7.81 1.38 4.01
C GLU A 350 8.24 2.75 3.47
N ARG A 351 7.91 3.86 4.16
CA ARG A 351 8.08 5.23 3.64
C ARG A 351 8.75 6.19 4.63
N ALA A 352 9.13 5.71 5.80
CA ALA A 352 9.74 6.55 6.82
C ALA A 352 10.89 5.83 7.51
N LEU A 353 11.98 6.58 7.68
CA LEU A 353 13.11 6.20 8.49
C LEU A 353 12.99 6.90 9.83
N TYR A 354 13.34 6.20 10.91
CA TYR A 354 13.24 6.68 12.27
C TYR A 354 14.51 6.36 13.04
N THR A 355 14.77 7.15 14.07
CA THR A 355 15.75 6.86 15.11
C THR A 355 15.13 7.00 16.48
N SER A 356 15.56 6.17 17.41
CA SER A 356 15.21 6.29 18.82
C SER A 356 16.47 6.34 19.68
N PRO A 357 16.75 7.48 20.34
CA PRO A 357 17.89 7.64 21.25
C PRO A 357 17.59 7.15 22.68
N ASP A 358 16.36 6.71 22.95
CA ASP A 358 15.85 6.35 24.27
C ASP A 358 15.25 4.94 24.29
N GLU A 359 15.91 4.02 23.57
CA GLU A 359 15.58 2.59 23.56
C GLU A 359 14.15 2.30 23.12
N GLY A 360 13.69 2.93 22.04
CA GLY A 360 12.38 2.72 21.43
C GLY A 360 11.27 3.58 22.01
N VAL A 361 11.47 4.24 23.16
CA VAL A 361 10.41 5.02 23.83
C VAL A 361 9.91 6.17 22.96
N THR A 362 10.80 6.86 22.25
CA THR A 362 10.45 7.86 21.25
C THR A 362 11.14 7.60 19.93
N TRP A 363 10.37 7.62 18.85
CA TRP A 363 10.87 7.49 17.49
C TRP A 363 10.78 8.84 16.77
N LEU A 364 11.93 9.33 16.33
CA LEU A 364 12.08 10.59 15.60
C LEU A 364 12.30 10.30 14.13
N ARG A 365 11.56 10.95 13.23
CA ARG A 365 11.71 10.71 11.80
C ARG A 365 12.99 11.34 11.27
N VAL A 366 13.73 10.55 10.49
CA VAL A 366 14.92 10.98 9.76
C VAL A 366 14.54 11.27 8.30
N PRO A 367 14.82 12.50 7.79
CA PRO A 367 14.66 12.81 6.38
C PRO A 367 15.58 11.93 5.52
N HIS A 368 15.02 11.25 4.52
CA HIS A 368 15.79 10.36 3.64
C HIS A 368 15.39 10.46 2.15
N GLY A 369 14.48 11.36 1.79
CA GLY A 369 13.99 11.54 0.42
C GLY A 369 12.58 11.01 0.19
N GLU A 370 12.29 10.62 -1.06
CA GLU A 370 10.95 10.18 -1.52
C GLU A 370 10.88 8.67 -1.82
N SER A 371 12.00 7.95 -1.72
CA SER A 371 12.06 6.51 -1.98
C SER A 371 11.41 5.70 -0.85
N THR A 372 10.83 4.56 -1.20
CA THR A 372 10.42 3.56 -0.20
C THR A 372 11.65 2.90 0.44
N ILE A 373 11.45 2.23 1.57
CA ILE A 373 12.50 1.50 2.28
C ILE A 373 12.12 0.03 2.35
N ALA A 374 12.96 -0.82 1.78
CA ALA A 374 12.86 -2.28 1.83
C ALA A 374 13.79 -2.87 2.91
N GLY A 375 14.92 -2.21 3.16
CA GLY A 375 15.84 -2.60 4.23
C GLY A 375 16.74 -1.46 4.69
N LEU A 376 17.39 -1.72 5.82
CA LEU A 376 18.18 -0.77 6.58
C LEU A 376 19.39 -1.49 7.17
N GLN A 377 20.53 -0.81 7.14
CA GLN A 377 21.69 -1.15 7.92
C GLN A 377 22.19 0.08 8.67
N ALA A 378 22.14 0.06 10.00
CA ALA A 378 22.74 1.09 10.83
C ALA A 378 24.28 0.95 10.78
N LEU A 379 24.99 2.05 10.51
CA LEU A 379 26.46 2.06 10.34
C LEU A 379 27.14 2.78 11.50
N GLY A 380 26.46 3.77 12.07
CA GLY A 380 26.92 4.54 13.22
C GLY A 380 25.75 5.27 13.88
N ARG A 381 26.07 6.09 14.88
CA ARG A 381 25.06 6.91 15.56
C ARG A 381 24.22 7.74 14.60
N ASP A 382 24.89 8.39 13.64
CA ASP A 382 24.25 9.34 12.74
C ASP A 382 24.07 8.83 11.30
N GLU A 383 24.62 7.65 10.99
CA GLU A 383 24.71 7.13 9.63
C GLU A 383 24.01 5.79 9.47
N ALA A 384 23.23 5.66 8.39
CA ALA A 384 22.60 4.41 8.00
C ALA A 384 22.53 4.25 6.48
N LEU A 385 22.73 3.03 6.00
CA LEU A 385 22.45 2.63 4.62
C LEU A 385 21.01 2.15 4.52
N ILE A 386 20.24 2.68 3.58
CA ILE A 386 18.90 2.17 3.24
C ILE A 386 18.82 1.82 1.76
N TRP A 387 17.94 0.87 1.43
CA TRP A 387 17.67 0.47 0.06
C TRP A 387 16.17 0.26 -0.19
N ASP A 388 15.73 0.49 -1.42
CA ASP A 388 14.34 0.29 -1.85
C ASP A 388 14.10 -1.02 -2.63
N GLY A 389 15.18 -1.75 -2.95
CA GLY A 389 15.15 -2.95 -3.79
C GLY A 389 14.84 -2.66 -5.27
N ARG A 390 14.91 -1.41 -5.71
CA ARG A 390 14.58 -0.93 -7.06
C ARG A 390 15.62 0.07 -7.58
N GLY A 391 16.86 -0.06 -7.11
CA GLY A 391 18.01 0.72 -7.57
C GLY A 391 18.34 1.96 -6.75
N ALA A 392 17.50 2.35 -5.77
CA ALA A 392 17.82 3.44 -4.86
C ALA A 392 18.48 2.88 -3.59
N ASN A 393 19.79 3.09 -3.50
CA ASN A 393 20.61 2.74 -2.35
C ASN A 393 21.27 4.02 -1.85
N VAL A 394 20.93 4.46 -0.63
CA VAL A 394 21.36 5.77 -0.13
C VAL A 394 21.96 5.66 1.26
N LEU A 395 23.05 6.39 1.46
CA LEU A 395 23.63 6.66 2.77
C LEU A 395 22.93 7.88 3.35
N VAL A 396 22.28 7.69 4.50
CA VAL A 396 21.57 8.74 5.24
C VAL A 396 22.44 9.19 6.39
N ASP A 397 22.69 10.50 6.47
CA ASP A 397 23.27 11.17 7.64
C ASP A 397 22.17 12.01 8.29
N ARG A 398 21.73 11.59 9.48
CA ARG A 398 20.67 12.29 10.22
C ARG A 398 21.13 13.60 10.83
N ALA A 399 22.43 13.78 11.10
CA ALA A 399 22.97 15.00 11.70
C ALA A 399 22.96 16.16 10.69
N SER A 400 23.28 15.87 9.43
CA SER A 400 23.13 16.84 8.33
C SER A 400 21.72 16.82 7.71
N GLY A 401 20.94 15.76 7.93
CA GLY A 401 19.64 15.55 7.30
C GLY A 401 19.74 15.28 5.81
N THR A 402 20.88 14.71 5.37
CA THR A 402 21.15 14.43 3.96
C THR A 402 21.05 12.95 3.67
N ALA A 403 20.64 12.63 2.45
CA ALA A 403 20.68 11.28 1.90
C ALA A 403 21.38 11.36 0.56
N MET A 404 22.45 10.58 0.40
CA MET A 404 23.28 10.56 -0.80
C MET A 404 23.26 9.17 -1.43
N PRO A 405 23.11 9.05 -2.76
CA PRO A 405 23.31 7.78 -3.45
C PRO A 405 24.69 7.20 -3.14
N VAL A 406 24.73 5.89 -2.89
CA VAL A 406 26.00 5.15 -2.81
C VAL A 406 26.44 4.85 -4.24
N GLU A 407 27.45 5.58 -4.75
CA GLU A 407 27.87 5.54 -6.15
C GLU A 407 28.14 4.10 -6.64
N ASP A 408 28.81 3.28 -5.83
CA ASP A 408 29.16 1.90 -6.18
C ASP A 408 27.94 0.95 -6.28
N LEU A 409 26.82 1.31 -5.64
CA LEU A 409 25.58 0.53 -5.63
C LEU A 409 24.47 1.20 -6.46
N GLU A 410 24.73 2.30 -7.15
CA GLU A 410 23.70 3.07 -7.84
C GLU A 410 23.01 2.23 -8.93
N GLY A 411 21.67 2.16 -8.87
CA GLY A 411 20.87 1.40 -9.83
C GLY A 411 20.93 -0.12 -9.67
N LEU A 412 21.54 -0.63 -8.58
CA LEU A 412 21.49 -2.03 -8.21
C LEU A 412 20.29 -2.33 -7.30
N ASP A 413 19.57 -3.39 -7.60
CA ASP A 413 18.44 -3.85 -6.77
C ASP A 413 18.99 -4.63 -5.56
N VAL A 414 19.49 -3.91 -4.56
CA VAL A 414 19.98 -4.51 -3.30
C VAL A 414 18.80 -5.13 -2.57
N VAL A 415 18.96 -6.39 -2.19
CA VAL A 415 17.95 -7.17 -1.45
C VAL A 415 18.31 -7.23 0.03
N GLY A 416 19.58 -7.46 0.33
CA GLY A 416 20.07 -7.58 1.70
C GLY A 416 21.52 -7.15 1.85
N VAL A 417 21.87 -6.82 3.09
CA VAL A 417 23.22 -6.50 3.53
C VAL A 417 23.53 -7.35 4.76
N VAL A 418 24.67 -8.05 4.74
CA VAL A 418 25.11 -8.94 5.83
C VAL A 418 26.47 -8.48 6.33
N GLU A 419 26.65 -8.45 7.64
CA GLU A 419 27.92 -8.16 8.32
C GLU A 419 28.60 -9.45 8.79
N HIS A 420 29.92 -9.52 8.63
CA HIS A 420 30.74 -10.62 9.11
C HIS A 420 32.16 -10.14 9.45
N HIS A 421 32.51 -10.13 10.74
CA HIS A 421 33.85 -9.78 11.27
C HIS A 421 34.39 -8.43 10.78
N GLY A 422 33.56 -7.40 10.79
CA GLY A 422 33.83 -6.04 10.31
C GLY A 422 33.71 -5.87 8.79
N THR A 423 33.36 -6.93 8.04
CA THR A 423 33.18 -6.90 6.59
C THR A 423 31.72 -6.96 6.23
N TRP A 424 31.29 -6.10 5.31
CA TRP A 424 29.90 -6.00 4.87
C TRP A 424 29.74 -6.56 3.47
N TYR A 425 28.63 -7.26 3.23
CA TYR A 425 28.29 -7.83 1.93
C TYR A 425 26.89 -7.40 1.51
N ALA A 426 26.78 -6.65 0.41
CA ALA A 426 25.51 -6.32 -0.21
C ALA A 426 25.23 -7.30 -1.34
N HIS A 427 24.05 -7.90 -1.36
CA HIS A 427 23.63 -8.82 -2.40
C HIS A 427 22.27 -8.44 -2.97
N GLY A 428 22.00 -8.93 -4.17
CA GLY A 428 20.72 -8.70 -4.81
C GLY A 428 20.75 -9.03 -6.28
N GLY A 429 19.94 -8.30 -7.03
CA GLY A 429 19.62 -8.57 -8.42
C GLY A 429 18.12 -8.78 -8.61
N LEU A 430 17.67 -8.83 -9.86
CA LEU A 430 16.24 -8.76 -10.14
C LEU A 430 15.45 -9.96 -9.59
N GLN A 431 14.35 -9.65 -8.91
CA GLN A 431 13.20 -10.54 -8.71
C GLN A 431 12.41 -10.67 -10.03
N HIS A 432 12.93 -11.35 -11.06
CA HIS A 432 12.16 -11.49 -12.30
C HIS A 432 11.20 -12.68 -12.31
N GLU A 433 9.92 -12.40 -12.07
CA GLU A 433 8.82 -13.05 -12.78
C GLU A 433 8.62 -12.41 -14.18
N SER A 434 9.56 -12.55 -15.12
CA SER A 434 9.24 -12.22 -16.53
C SER A 434 8.57 -13.38 -17.22
N ALA A 435 7.68 -13.02 -18.15
CA ALA A 435 7.02 -13.84 -19.14
C ALA A 435 7.94 -14.75 -20.02
N ARG A 436 9.25 -14.85 -19.75
CA ARG A 436 10.19 -15.78 -20.43
C ARG A 436 10.62 -17.00 -19.60
N ARG A 437 10.22 -17.15 -18.33
CA ARG A 437 10.41 -18.41 -17.56
C ARG A 437 9.09 -19.07 -17.18
N VAL A 438 8.24 -19.12 -18.20
CA VAL A 438 6.83 -19.48 -18.16
C VAL A 438 6.55 -20.97 -17.86
N ASP A 439 7.51 -21.85 -17.62
CA ASP A 439 7.21 -23.29 -17.40
C ASP A 439 7.54 -23.83 -16.00
N VAL A 440 8.26 -23.09 -15.14
CA VAL A 440 8.55 -23.53 -13.75
C VAL A 440 7.54 -22.96 -12.75
N ALA A 441 7.08 -21.71 -12.95
CA ALA A 441 6.14 -21.02 -12.06
C ALA A 441 4.66 -21.07 -12.50
N ARG A 442 4.33 -21.62 -13.68
CA ARG A 442 2.99 -21.46 -14.29
C ARG A 442 1.84 -22.24 -13.67
N THR A 443 2.00 -22.95 -12.56
CA THR A 443 0.81 -23.48 -11.90
C THR A 443 0.05 -22.46 -11.06
N PHE A 444 0.61 -21.31 -10.65
CA PHE A 444 -0.14 -20.41 -9.75
C PHE A 444 0.25 -18.93 -9.90
N THR A 445 -0.62 -18.19 -10.62
CA THR A 445 -0.68 -16.70 -10.78
C THR A 445 0.55 -16.06 -11.46
N GLY A 446 0.46 -15.11 -12.39
CA GLY A 446 -0.41 -13.95 -12.53
C GLY A 446 0.50 -12.72 -12.45
N GLY A 447 1.39 -12.57 -13.45
CA GLY A 447 2.66 -11.86 -13.27
C GLY A 447 2.58 -10.36 -13.04
N GLU A 448 3.61 -9.82 -12.39
CA GLU A 448 3.88 -8.37 -12.32
C GLU A 448 5.27 -8.08 -11.72
N PHE A 449 6.36 -8.07 -12.51
CA PHE A 449 7.59 -7.31 -12.14
C PHE A 449 8.32 -6.81 -13.40
N ARG A 450 8.58 -5.48 -13.48
CA ARG A 450 9.35 -4.82 -14.57
C ARG A 450 10.45 -3.91 -13.98
N GLY A 451 11.70 -4.20 -14.31
CA GLY A 451 12.91 -3.37 -14.22
C GLY A 451 14.07 -4.15 -14.89
N SER A 452 14.66 -3.69 -15.99
CA SER A 452 15.94 -2.99 -16.19
C SER A 452 17.25 -3.83 -16.33
N ARG A 453 17.59 -4.84 -15.49
CA ARG A 453 18.82 -5.70 -15.67
C ARG A 453 18.74 -7.12 -15.05
N ASP A 454 19.18 -8.16 -15.79
CA ASP A 454 18.89 -9.60 -15.53
C ASP A 454 19.98 -10.41 -14.77
N PHE A 455 20.64 -9.89 -13.73
CA PHE A 455 21.72 -10.65 -13.04
C PHE A 455 21.72 -10.46 -11.53
N GLY A 456 22.30 -11.43 -10.81
CA GLY A 456 22.63 -11.31 -9.39
C GLY A 456 24.04 -10.78 -9.14
N PHE A 457 24.27 -10.26 -7.94
CA PHE A 457 25.55 -9.69 -7.57
C PHE A 457 25.85 -9.87 -6.10
N VAL A 458 27.14 -9.76 -5.77
CA VAL A 458 27.62 -9.52 -4.41
C VAL A 458 28.66 -8.41 -4.46
N TYR A 459 28.54 -7.44 -3.56
CA TYR A 459 29.53 -6.40 -3.30
C TYR A 459 30.02 -6.51 -1.87
N ARG A 460 31.26 -6.10 -1.64
CA ARG A 460 31.91 -6.09 -0.33
C ARG A 460 32.37 -4.68 0.04
N SER A 461 32.21 -4.34 1.31
CA SER A 461 32.78 -3.15 1.94
C SER A 461 33.57 -3.54 3.19
N ASP A 462 34.76 -2.96 3.33
CA ASP A 462 35.64 -3.12 4.50
C ASP A 462 35.71 -1.85 5.38
N ASP A 463 34.93 -0.83 5.02
CA ASP A 463 34.95 0.51 5.62
C ASP A 463 33.55 0.93 6.09
N ALA A 464 32.82 -0.02 6.66
CA ALA A 464 31.48 0.17 7.19
C ALA A 464 30.46 0.69 6.16
N GLY A 465 30.56 0.22 4.92
CA GLY A 465 29.60 0.54 3.84
C GLY A 465 29.85 1.86 3.12
N LEU A 466 30.97 2.55 3.40
CA LEU A 466 31.31 3.82 2.74
C LEU A 466 31.77 3.63 1.29
N SER A 467 32.47 2.53 0.99
CA SER A 467 32.83 2.14 -0.38
C SER A 467 32.61 0.66 -0.63
N TRP A 468 32.23 0.31 -1.87
CA TRP A 468 31.88 -1.05 -2.23
C TRP A 468 32.64 -1.55 -3.45
N SER A 469 33.11 -2.79 -3.38
CA SER A 469 33.80 -3.46 -4.47
C SER A 469 33.05 -4.73 -4.88
N ARG A 470 32.91 -4.96 -6.19
CA ARG A 470 32.19 -6.13 -6.69
C ARG A 470 32.98 -7.42 -6.39
N VAL A 471 32.34 -8.35 -5.70
CA VAL A 471 32.84 -9.69 -5.36
C VAL A 471 32.39 -10.71 -6.41
N ASP A 472 31.12 -10.66 -6.80
CA ASP A 472 30.54 -11.62 -7.74
C ASP A 472 29.54 -10.95 -8.69
N HIS A 473 29.42 -11.53 -9.87
CA HIS A 473 28.40 -11.24 -10.86
C HIS A 473 27.84 -12.56 -11.38
N TRP A 474 26.55 -12.78 -11.17
CA TRP A 474 25.86 -14.02 -11.48
C TRP A 474 24.80 -13.80 -12.55
N GLU A 475 25.18 -14.03 -13.81
CA GLU A 475 24.32 -13.79 -14.98
C GLU A 475 23.03 -14.62 -14.94
N GLU A 476 23.06 -15.84 -14.38
CA GLU A 476 21.91 -16.75 -14.40
C GLU A 476 20.97 -16.67 -13.19
N GLY A 477 21.30 -15.89 -12.15
CA GLY A 477 20.53 -15.91 -10.90
C GLY A 477 20.61 -14.62 -10.08
N GLY A 478 19.46 -13.97 -9.84
CA GLY A 478 19.31 -12.93 -8.82
C GLY A 478 19.47 -13.52 -7.42
N VAL A 479 20.32 -12.91 -6.58
CA VAL A 479 20.69 -13.44 -5.26
C VAL A 479 19.64 -13.04 -4.23
N MET A 480 18.83 -14.01 -3.80
CA MET A 480 17.80 -13.84 -2.77
C MET A 480 18.41 -13.94 -1.37
N GLY A 481 19.28 -14.92 -1.16
CA GLY A 481 19.91 -15.23 0.13
C GLY A 481 21.42 -15.32 0.02
N LEU A 482 22.11 -14.86 1.06
CA LEU A 482 23.56 -14.88 1.21
C LEU A 482 23.92 -15.41 2.61
N PHE A 483 24.78 -16.42 2.66
CA PHE A 483 25.40 -16.88 3.91
C PHE A 483 26.92 -16.73 3.83
N VAL A 484 27.51 -16.14 4.87
CA VAL A 484 28.97 -15.93 4.99
C VAL A 484 29.53 -16.95 5.99
N HIS A 485 30.35 -17.88 5.51
CA HIS A 485 31.02 -18.89 6.32
C HIS A 485 32.16 -18.26 7.14
N GLU A 486 32.57 -18.86 8.26
CA GLU A 486 33.68 -18.37 9.10
C GLU A 486 35.01 -18.18 8.34
N GLY A 487 35.22 -18.95 7.27
CA GLY A 487 36.40 -18.81 6.40
C GLY A 487 36.33 -17.66 5.38
N GLY A 488 35.25 -16.87 5.37
CA GLY A 488 34.98 -15.82 4.38
C GLY A 488 34.45 -16.33 3.04
N GLU A 489 34.18 -17.63 2.90
CA GLU A 489 33.44 -18.16 1.75
C GLU A 489 31.97 -17.75 1.80
N LEU A 490 31.34 -17.59 0.65
CA LEU A 490 29.95 -17.17 0.52
C LEU A 490 29.11 -18.27 -0.14
N THR A 491 27.99 -18.68 0.45
CA THR A 491 26.95 -19.44 -0.24
C THR A 491 25.81 -18.52 -0.65
N LEU A 492 25.44 -18.55 -1.92
CA LEU A 492 24.37 -17.75 -2.50
C LEU A 492 23.20 -18.66 -2.90
N GLN A 493 21.97 -18.26 -2.57
CA GLN A 493 20.75 -18.84 -3.09
C GLN A 493 20.09 -17.85 -4.06
N SER A 494 19.76 -18.33 -5.26
CA SER A 494 18.96 -17.54 -6.20
C SER A 494 17.46 -17.65 -5.91
N TYR A 495 16.66 -16.70 -6.42
CA TYR A 495 15.19 -16.79 -6.43
C TYR A 495 14.63 -18.05 -7.12
N THR A 496 15.43 -18.79 -7.88
CA THR A 496 15.01 -20.04 -8.54
C THR A 496 15.44 -21.31 -7.81
N GLY A 497 16.07 -21.17 -6.64
CA GLY A 497 16.65 -22.30 -5.90
C GLY A 497 18.03 -22.76 -6.40
N SER A 498 18.62 -22.09 -7.41
CA SER A 498 20.03 -22.33 -7.77
C SER A 498 20.96 -21.97 -6.61
N ILE A 499 22.06 -22.72 -6.43
CA ILE A 499 23.08 -22.51 -5.40
C ILE A 499 24.43 -22.24 -6.02
N ARG A 500 25.12 -21.22 -5.49
CA ARG A 500 26.47 -20.81 -5.92
C ARG A 500 27.37 -20.63 -4.71
N ARG A 501 28.64 -20.99 -4.86
CA ARG A 501 29.69 -20.79 -3.85
C ARG A 501 30.69 -19.77 -4.39
N VAL A 502 31.07 -18.79 -3.57
CA VAL A 502 32.10 -17.80 -3.91
C VAL A 502 33.19 -17.88 -2.86
N ARG A 503 34.44 -18.11 -3.29
CA ARG A 503 35.58 -18.33 -2.39
C ARG A 503 36.61 -17.20 -2.56
N PRO A 504 37.14 -16.63 -1.47
CA PRO A 504 38.28 -15.72 -1.54
C PRO A 504 39.50 -16.45 -2.11
N THR A 505 40.25 -15.79 -3.00
CA THR A 505 41.54 -16.25 -3.52
C THR A 505 42.59 -15.16 -3.39
N ALA A 506 43.86 -15.49 -3.67
CA ALA A 506 44.93 -14.48 -3.68
C ALA A 506 44.73 -13.39 -4.75
N GLU A 507 43.92 -13.66 -5.79
CA GLU A 507 43.66 -12.75 -6.91
C GLU A 507 42.27 -12.07 -6.82
N GLY A 508 41.49 -12.35 -5.77
CA GLY A 508 40.15 -11.80 -5.58
C GLY A 508 39.16 -12.86 -5.11
N TYR A 509 38.22 -13.24 -5.98
CA TYR A 509 37.20 -14.24 -5.68
C TYR A 509 36.99 -15.17 -6.88
N GLU A 510 36.77 -16.45 -6.59
CA GLU A 510 36.36 -17.45 -7.57
C GLU A 510 34.97 -17.99 -7.23
N ALA A 511 34.10 -18.05 -8.24
CA ALA A 511 32.72 -18.50 -8.09
C ALA A 511 32.47 -19.84 -8.81
N GLU A 512 31.72 -20.72 -8.15
CA GLU A 512 31.31 -22.04 -8.64
C GLU A 512 29.79 -22.18 -8.46
N THR A 513 29.04 -22.33 -9.56
CA THR A 513 27.62 -22.71 -9.48
C THR A 513 27.55 -24.19 -9.12
N LEU A 514 27.08 -24.50 -7.91
CA LEU A 514 27.00 -25.86 -7.38
C LEU A 514 25.75 -26.60 -7.86
N LEU A 515 24.65 -25.86 -7.97
CA LEU A 515 23.36 -26.38 -8.43
C LEU A 515 22.69 -25.31 -9.28
N LEU A 516 22.43 -25.61 -10.54
CA LEU A 516 21.73 -24.71 -11.46
C LEU A 516 20.29 -25.18 -11.63
N ALA A 517 19.34 -24.28 -11.37
CA ALA A 517 17.92 -24.56 -11.52
C ALA A 517 17.49 -24.48 -13.00
N HIS A 518 16.75 -25.50 -13.42
CA HIS A 518 16.17 -25.67 -14.74
C HIS A 518 14.73 -26.19 -14.60
N SER A 519 13.99 -26.21 -15.72
CA SER A 519 12.64 -26.79 -15.73
C SER A 519 12.61 -28.26 -15.33
N ASP A 520 13.68 -28.98 -15.64
CA ASP A 520 13.72 -30.44 -15.58
C ASP A 520 14.11 -30.95 -14.19
N ASN A 521 14.70 -30.09 -13.33
CA ASN A 521 15.12 -30.43 -11.96
C ASN A 521 14.41 -29.58 -10.89
N ARG A 522 13.25 -28.99 -11.22
CA ARG A 522 12.51 -28.08 -10.33
C ARG A 522 12.13 -28.69 -8.97
N ASP A 523 11.95 -30.00 -8.92
CA ASP A 523 11.54 -30.73 -7.71
C ASP A 523 12.77 -31.17 -6.88
N GLU A 524 13.98 -30.91 -7.38
CA GLU A 524 15.28 -31.25 -6.76
C GLU A 524 16.04 -30.01 -6.26
N VAL A 525 15.56 -28.81 -6.58
CA VAL A 525 16.17 -27.55 -6.13
C VAL A 525 15.46 -27.01 -4.88
N PRO A 526 16.18 -26.34 -3.97
CA PRO A 526 15.60 -25.70 -2.79
C PRO A 526 14.91 -24.38 -3.16
N TYR A 527 13.81 -24.46 -3.91
CA TYR A 527 13.03 -23.30 -4.33
C TYR A 527 12.09 -22.84 -3.21
N VAL A 528 12.15 -21.54 -2.89
CA VAL A 528 11.21 -20.83 -2.04
C VAL A 528 10.94 -19.45 -2.65
N GLU A 529 9.72 -18.94 -2.51
CA GLU A 529 9.34 -17.60 -3.01
C GLU A 529 9.67 -16.49 -2.01
N MET A 530 9.59 -16.85 -0.73
CA MET A 530 9.97 -16.01 0.38
C MET A 530 10.94 -16.81 1.23
N GLU A 531 12.24 -16.53 1.10
CA GLU A 531 13.25 -17.11 1.97
C GLU A 531 13.02 -16.60 3.39
N SER A 532 12.96 -17.55 4.34
CA SER A 532 13.03 -17.22 5.75
C SER A 532 14.38 -17.55 6.34
N THR A 533 15.15 -18.53 5.85
CA THR A 533 16.43 -18.91 6.44
C THR A 533 17.35 -19.56 5.40
N LEU A 534 18.62 -19.13 5.34
CA LEU A 534 19.74 -19.86 4.74
C LEU A 534 20.86 -19.95 5.77
N TYR A 535 21.18 -21.16 6.18
CA TYR A 535 22.16 -21.40 7.23
C TYR A 535 23.04 -22.60 6.90
N PHE A 536 24.33 -22.48 7.19
CA PHE A 536 25.29 -23.57 7.09
C PHE A 536 26.01 -23.73 8.43
N SER A 537 26.01 -24.94 8.98
CA SER A 537 26.80 -25.27 10.18
C SER A 537 28.28 -25.45 9.85
N ASP A 538 28.56 -25.83 8.61
CA ASP A 538 29.89 -26.03 8.05
C ASP A 538 29.83 -25.93 6.51
N LEU A 539 30.94 -26.18 5.82
CA LEU A 539 30.99 -26.04 4.36
C LEU A 539 30.11 -27.06 3.60
N GLU A 540 29.74 -28.18 4.23
CA GLU A 540 29.00 -29.30 3.64
C GLU A 540 27.53 -29.33 4.07
N THR A 541 27.23 -29.03 5.34
CA THR A 541 25.90 -29.17 5.94
C THR A 541 25.21 -27.82 6.03
N GLY A 542 24.04 -27.72 5.41
CA GLY A 542 23.23 -26.51 5.43
C GLY A 542 21.75 -26.77 5.27
N VAL A 543 20.97 -25.73 5.54
CA VAL A 543 19.52 -25.73 5.50
C VAL A 543 18.99 -24.48 4.81
N ILE A 544 17.87 -24.65 4.12
CA ILE A 544 17.06 -23.56 3.58
C ILE A 544 15.64 -23.74 4.10
N ALA A 545 15.06 -22.69 4.65
CA ALA A 545 13.66 -22.64 5.04
C ALA A 545 12.99 -21.44 4.39
N GLY A 546 11.74 -21.59 3.97
CA GLY A 546 10.99 -20.50 3.37
C GLY A 546 9.56 -20.89 3.02
N ALA A 547 8.82 -19.96 2.44
CA ALA A 547 7.43 -20.17 2.03
C ALA A 547 7.25 -20.10 0.52
N ILE A 548 6.28 -20.89 0.04
CA ILE A 548 5.72 -20.80 -1.31
C ILE A 548 4.23 -20.45 -1.14
N HIS A 549 3.77 -19.34 -1.74
CA HIS A 549 2.52 -18.64 -1.38
C HIS A 549 1.33 -19.54 -1.07
N TYR A 550 1.04 -20.53 -1.93
CA TYR A 550 -0.13 -21.41 -1.82
C TYR A 550 0.22 -22.84 -1.39
N ARG A 551 1.51 -23.16 -1.19
CA ARG A 551 1.96 -24.49 -0.78
C ARG A 551 2.44 -24.56 0.68
N GLY A 552 2.65 -23.42 1.32
CA GLY A 552 3.10 -23.34 2.71
C GLY A 552 4.62 -23.30 2.85
N HIS A 553 5.11 -23.64 4.04
CA HIS A 553 6.53 -23.64 4.37
C HIS A 553 7.22 -24.91 3.88
N PHE A 554 8.44 -24.75 3.37
CA PHE A 554 9.33 -25.82 2.92
C PHE A 554 10.66 -25.71 3.64
N HIS A 555 11.20 -26.86 4.01
CA HIS A 555 12.52 -26.99 4.62
C HIS A 555 13.35 -27.93 3.75
N PHE A 556 14.57 -27.51 3.45
CA PHE A 556 15.52 -28.26 2.67
C PHE A 556 16.81 -28.43 3.45
N ARG A 557 17.49 -29.55 3.24
CA ARG A 557 18.81 -29.83 3.81
C ARG A 557 19.79 -30.28 2.75
N THR A 558 21.03 -29.84 2.88
CA THR A 558 22.18 -30.36 2.13
C THR A 558 23.21 -30.96 3.08
N ARG A 559 23.98 -31.94 2.58
CA ARG A 559 25.14 -32.55 3.26
C ARG A 559 26.36 -32.63 2.34
N ASP A 560 26.34 -31.93 1.20
CA ASP A 560 27.39 -31.94 0.18
C ASP A 560 27.79 -30.52 -0.29
N GLY A 561 27.47 -29.54 0.56
CA GLY A 561 27.80 -28.13 0.38
C GLY A 561 26.82 -27.36 -0.50
N GLY A 562 25.67 -27.95 -0.81
CA GLY A 562 24.60 -27.36 -1.61
C GLY A 562 24.55 -27.87 -3.06
N ARG A 563 25.21 -28.99 -3.38
CA ARG A 563 25.14 -29.65 -4.70
C ARG A 563 23.87 -30.47 -4.85
N SER A 564 23.35 -31.02 -3.75
CA SER A 564 22.05 -31.67 -3.68
C SER A 564 21.29 -31.26 -2.42
N TRP A 565 19.96 -31.29 -2.51
CA TRP A 565 19.05 -30.92 -1.44
C TRP A 565 17.93 -31.95 -1.29
N GLU A 566 17.59 -32.26 -0.05
CA GLU A 566 16.43 -33.09 0.29
C GLU A 566 15.38 -32.23 1.02
N VAL A 567 14.10 -32.48 0.76
CA VAL A 567 13.01 -31.91 1.56
C VAL A 567 12.99 -32.62 2.91
N VAL A 568 12.88 -31.85 3.99
CA VAL A 568 12.85 -32.35 5.37
C VAL A 568 11.60 -31.86 6.08
N GLU A 569 11.19 -32.60 7.11
CA GLU A 569 10.06 -32.19 7.96
C GLU A 569 10.43 -30.97 8.81
N GLU A 570 9.44 -30.16 9.14
CA GLU A 570 9.62 -28.91 9.91
C GLU A 570 10.26 -29.14 11.28
N ASP A 571 9.90 -30.22 11.98
CA ASP A 571 10.47 -30.56 13.29
C ASP A 571 11.99 -30.82 13.23
N GLU A 572 12.55 -31.08 12.04
CA GLU A 572 13.98 -31.27 11.87
C GLU A 572 14.76 -29.98 11.58
N VAL A 573 14.06 -28.89 11.25
CA VAL A 573 14.61 -27.57 10.93
C VAL A 573 13.64 -26.50 11.47
N PRO A 574 13.69 -26.17 12.78
CA PRO A 574 12.68 -25.32 13.41
C PRO A 574 12.85 -23.82 13.09
N PHE A 575 13.43 -23.45 11.95
CA PHE A 575 13.81 -22.05 11.66
C PHE A 575 12.74 -21.38 10.80
N ARG A 576 12.13 -20.31 11.33
CA ARG A 576 11.09 -19.55 10.61
C ARG A 576 11.49 -18.11 10.27
N THR A 577 12.72 -17.71 10.61
CA THR A 577 13.23 -16.35 10.37
C THR A 577 14.73 -16.34 10.00
N PRO A 578 15.21 -15.23 9.40
CA PRO A 578 16.60 -15.17 8.95
C PRO A 578 17.57 -15.32 10.12
N VAL A 579 18.69 -15.98 9.87
CA VAL A 579 19.72 -16.15 10.88
C VAL A 579 20.53 -14.88 11.04
N VAL A 580 20.83 -14.51 12.29
CA VAL A 580 21.66 -13.35 12.62
C VAL A 580 22.89 -13.82 13.37
N ARG A 581 24.08 -13.39 12.97
CA ARG A 581 25.32 -13.76 13.66
C ARG A 581 25.29 -13.25 15.11
N TRP A 582 25.69 -14.10 16.06
CA TRP A 582 25.87 -13.73 17.46
C TRP A 582 26.97 -14.56 18.12
N GLY A 583 27.99 -13.90 18.66
CA GLY A 583 29.13 -14.58 19.26
C GLY A 583 29.83 -15.52 18.27
N ASP A 584 29.89 -16.80 18.62
CA ASP A 584 30.47 -17.87 17.79
C ASP A 584 29.42 -18.74 17.07
N GLY A 585 28.18 -18.25 16.99
CA GLY A 585 27.07 -18.92 16.33
C GLY A 585 26.10 -17.94 15.69
N HIS A 586 24.85 -18.37 15.56
CA HIS A 586 23.78 -17.60 14.96
C HIS A 586 22.51 -17.68 15.81
N LEU A 587 21.67 -16.66 15.73
CA LEU A 587 20.35 -16.64 16.33
C LEU A 587 19.28 -16.78 15.25
N SER A 588 18.19 -17.45 15.58
CA SER A 588 16.96 -17.49 14.76
C SER A 588 15.74 -17.48 15.68
N LEU A 589 14.56 -17.28 15.10
CA LEU A 589 13.28 -17.35 15.80
C LEU A 589 12.46 -18.53 15.32
N ASP A 590 11.76 -19.13 16.27
CA ASP A 590 10.75 -20.15 16.04
C ASP A 590 9.48 -19.85 16.84
N GLU A 591 8.38 -19.54 16.15
CA GLU A 591 7.07 -19.15 16.71
C GLU A 591 7.15 -18.12 17.85
N GLU A 592 7.41 -18.58 19.07
CA GLU A 592 7.54 -17.80 20.31
C GLU A 592 8.91 -17.97 21.00
N ARG A 593 9.96 -18.43 20.31
CA ARG A 593 11.28 -18.76 20.90
C ARG A 593 12.43 -18.10 20.16
N ILE A 594 13.49 -17.77 20.91
CA ILE A 594 14.80 -17.42 20.36
C ILE A 594 15.69 -18.67 20.42
N LEU A 595 16.24 -19.06 19.29
CA LEU A 595 17.12 -20.22 19.12
C LEU A 595 18.56 -19.76 18.90
N TYR A 596 19.52 -20.45 19.51
CA TYR A 596 20.94 -20.33 19.25
C TYR A 596 21.44 -21.53 18.45
N LEU A 597 22.14 -21.25 17.35
CA LEU A 597 22.62 -22.21 16.35
C LEU A 597 24.13 -22.22 16.35
N ARG A 598 24.74 -23.39 16.57
CA ARG A 598 26.20 -23.52 16.59
C ARG A 598 26.62 -24.93 16.21
N ASP A 599 27.53 -25.07 15.25
CA ASP A 599 28.14 -26.36 14.88
C ASP A 599 27.09 -27.49 14.64
N GLY A 600 25.91 -27.13 14.14
CA GLY A 600 24.78 -28.04 13.89
C GLY A 600 23.90 -28.33 15.11
N SER A 601 24.21 -27.83 16.31
CA SER A 601 23.31 -27.84 17.45
C SER A 601 22.31 -26.68 17.40
N VAL A 602 21.13 -26.91 17.99
CA VAL A 602 20.08 -25.93 18.19
C VAL A 602 19.75 -25.91 19.68
N GLU A 603 19.92 -24.75 20.31
CA GLU A 603 19.64 -24.53 21.73
C GLU A 603 18.57 -23.45 21.88
N GLU A 604 17.64 -23.62 22.82
CA GLU A 604 16.67 -22.57 23.15
C GLU A 604 17.34 -21.54 24.08
N LEU A 605 17.44 -20.30 23.61
CA LEU A 605 18.03 -19.20 24.38
C LEU A 605 16.97 -18.51 25.26
N ALA A 606 15.75 -18.33 24.74
CA ALA A 606 14.65 -17.73 25.47
C ALA A 606 13.27 -18.14 24.94
N ASP A 607 12.33 -18.31 25.86
CA ASP A 607 10.90 -18.49 25.59
C ASP A 607 10.16 -17.15 25.76
N LEU A 608 9.53 -16.70 24.68
CA LEU A 608 8.76 -15.47 24.58
C LEU A 608 7.25 -15.68 24.61
N SER A 609 6.77 -16.92 24.78
CA SER A 609 5.34 -17.28 24.83
C SER A 609 4.54 -16.58 25.93
N ARG A 610 5.22 -16.07 26.95
CA ARG A 610 4.62 -15.33 28.06
C ARG A 610 4.37 -13.85 27.75
N PHE A 611 4.96 -13.30 26.70
CA PHE A 611 4.80 -11.89 26.35
C PHE A 611 3.54 -11.68 25.51
N ARG A 612 2.80 -10.63 25.86
CA ARG A 612 1.55 -10.22 25.22
C ARG A 612 1.58 -8.72 25.03
N VAL A 613 1.09 -8.25 23.89
CA VAL A 613 0.76 -6.83 23.68
C VAL A 613 -0.74 -6.74 23.54
N ASP A 614 -1.38 -5.89 24.34
CA ASP A 614 -2.84 -5.72 24.37
C ASP A 614 -3.60 -7.07 24.51
N ASP A 615 -3.11 -7.96 25.38
CA ASP A 615 -3.60 -9.34 25.63
C ASP A 615 -3.53 -10.31 24.42
N LEU A 616 -2.96 -9.89 23.30
CA LEU A 616 -2.76 -10.73 22.11
C LEU A 616 -1.41 -11.47 22.16
N ALA A 617 -1.40 -12.70 21.63
CA ALA A 617 -0.18 -13.44 21.40
C ALA A 617 0.67 -12.74 20.33
N LEU A 618 1.99 -12.70 20.55
CA LEU A 618 2.92 -12.04 19.65
C LEU A 618 3.38 -13.05 18.58
N GLY A 619 3.24 -12.67 17.32
CA GLY A 619 4.02 -13.27 16.24
C GLY A 619 5.37 -12.58 16.16
N LEU A 620 6.46 -13.31 16.34
CA LEU A 620 7.79 -12.72 16.26
C LEU A 620 8.19 -12.52 14.80
N ARG A 621 8.73 -11.35 14.47
CA ARG A 621 9.22 -11.00 13.13
C ARG A 621 10.47 -10.16 13.24
N GLY A 622 11.53 -10.57 12.55
CA GLY A 622 12.76 -9.81 12.55
C GLY A 622 13.53 -9.95 13.85
N LEU A 623 14.83 -10.08 13.70
CA LEU A 623 15.79 -10.31 14.77
C LEU A 623 17.01 -9.49 14.40
N THR A 624 17.60 -8.80 15.37
CA THR A 624 18.91 -8.18 15.20
C THR A 624 19.69 -8.23 16.51
N VAL A 625 21.01 -8.17 16.40
CA VAL A 625 21.93 -8.10 17.53
C VAL A 625 22.55 -6.71 17.55
N THR A 626 22.73 -6.17 18.75
CA THR A 626 23.32 -4.84 18.95
C THR A 626 24.84 -4.96 19.11
N PRO A 627 25.62 -3.91 18.79
CA PRO A 627 27.07 -3.94 19.03
C PRO A 627 27.46 -4.25 20.49
N GLU A 628 26.59 -3.88 21.43
CA GLU A 628 26.74 -4.15 22.87
C GLU A 628 26.31 -5.57 23.28
N GLY A 629 25.79 -6.37 22.33
CA GLY A 629 25.41 -7.77 22.53
C GLY A 629 23.96 -8.00 22.95
N HIS A 630 23.11 -6.97 22.97
CA HIS A 630 21.68 -7.17 23.21
C HIS A 630 21.02 -7.83 22.00
N ILE A 631 19.91 -8.52 22.23
CA ILE A 631 19.11 -9.14 21.17
C ILE A 631 17.80 -8.38 21.07
N LEU A 632 17.51 -7.83 19.89
CA LEU A 632 16.26 -7.13 19.61
C LEU A 632 15.38 -8.03 18.74
N VAL A 633 14.15 -8.26 19.18
CA VAL A 633 13.14 -9.01 18.44
C VAL A 633 11.96 -8.11 18.18
N MET A 634 11.59 -7.92 16.92
CA MET A 634 10.36 -7.22 16.62
C MET A 634 9.18 -8.19 16.80
N ALA A 635 8.19 -7.74 17.55
CA ALA A 635 7.02 -8.52 17.89
C ALA A 635 5.81 -7.91 17.20
N THR A 636 4.98 -8.77 16.62
CA THR A 636 3.83 -8.37 15.83
C THR A 636 2.53 -8.92 16.36
N THR A 637 1.44 -8.16 16.32
CA THR A 637 0.09 -8.72 16.45
C THR A 637 -0.66 -8.50 15.14
N ASN A 638 -1.31 -9.55 14.62
CA ASN A 638 -1.99 -9.51 13.32
C ASN A 638 -1.12 -8.99 12.14
N GLY A 639 0.20 -9.16 12.21
CA GLY A 639 1.16 -8.72 11.19
C GLY A 639 1.63 -7.27 11.30
N ARG A 640 1.27 -6.53 12.36
CA ARG A 640 1.79 -5.18 12.67
C ARG A 640 2.89 -5.25 13.70
N ALA A 641 3.99 -4.50 13.55
CA ALA A 641 4.95 -4.35 14.63
C ALA A 641 4.31 -3.57 15.78
N ASP A 642 4.13 -4.24 16.91
CA ASP A 642 3.47 -3.69 18.10
C ASP A 642 4.43 -3.48 19.27
N ALA A 643 5.59 -4.12 19.24
CA ALA A 643 6.65 -3.91 20.23
C ALA A 643 8.01 -4.32 19.67
N VAL A 644 9.08 -3.78 20.26
CA VAL A 644 10.43 -4.34 20.15
C VAL A 644 10.79 -4.95 21.50
N LEU A 645 11.11 -6.24 21.52
CA LEU A 645 11.57 -6.93 22.72
C LEU A 645 13.10 -6.84 22.75
N ARG A 646 13.65 -6.33 23.84
CA ARG A 646 15.09 -6.41 24.11
C ARG A 646 15.36 -7.53 25.10
N LEU A 647 16.13 -8.52 24.69
CA LEU A 647 16.67 -9.55 25.54
C LEU A 647 18.12 -9.21 25.91
N ASP A 648 18.39 -9.24 27.21
CA ASP A 648 19.73 -9.30 27.76
C ASP A 648 20.14 -10.79 27.86
N PRO A 649 21.16 -11.23 27.09
CA PRO A 649 21.51 -12.64 27.01
C PRO A 649 22.23 -13.17 28.27
N GLU A 650 22.85 -12.31 29.08
CA GLU A 650 23.55 -12.75 30.30
C GLU A 650 22.56 -13.01 31.44
N SER A 651 21.54 -12.16 31.55
CA SER A 651 20.53 -12.23 32.61
C SER A 651 19.26 -12.97 32.22
N GLY A 652 19.01 -13.17 30.92
CA GLY A 652 17.76 -13.68 30.38
C GLY A 652 16.56 -12.73 30.57
N GLN A 653 16.82 -11.48 30.96
CA GLN A 653 15.77 -10.49 31.14
C GLN A 653 15.28 -9.96 29.80
N VAL A 654 13.97 -9.90 29.63
CA VAL A 654 13.33 -9.32 28.45
C VAL A 654 12.63 -8.05 28.88
N ALA A 655 12.95 -6.94 28.20
CA ALA A 655 12.27 -5.67 28.30
C ALA A 655 11.41 -5.46 27.06
N VAL A 656 10.16 -5.01 27.25
CA VAL A 656 9.30 -4.55 26.15
C VAL A 656 9.60 -3.07 25.93
N LEU A 657 10.11 -2.73 24.74
CA LEU A 657 10.28 -1.37 24.27
C LEU A 657 8.99 -1.00 23.51
N ASN A 658 8.26 -0.01 24.04
CA ASN A 658 6.96 0.41 23.53
C ASN A 658 7.05 1.27 22.28
#